data_AF-A0A7K5U7M9-F1
#
_entry.id   AF-A0A7K5U7M9-F1
#
_cell.length_a   1.000
_cell.length_b   1.000
_cell.length_c   1.000
_cell.angle_alpha   90.00
_cell.angle_beta   90.00
_cell.angle_gamma   90.00
#
_symmetry.space_group_name_H-M   'P 1'
#
loop_
_entity.id
_entity.type
_entity.pdbx_description
1 polymer ?
#
loop_
_entity_poly.entity_id
_entity_poly.type
_entity_poly.pdbx_seq_one_letter_code
_entity_poly.pdbx_strand_id
1 'polypeptide(L)'
;AGSDWSADSWSDYGSRGNVGTALGRAVPDGNVLLPDIFHTDHLFFYERFSAYQDYILADCKASEVKQLIAEYLEKVLEPSGWQAIWRTDVFQVVVGVVDVDYSSLKAVVQLSDPFLCESRDSSFTLECMQELLELKQYQILLQELWVVYDESGEFDQTALAVEHVRFFYRWIWRTWDEEEEDEFDYFVRCVEPRLRLHYDILEHRVPSGIVADYQNLLSQCEELYAKFLNVRNSISTSDLDSEVENVSMVEGLKLYEEVEHLKQKLKLIENPQLRYVFGYQKYGSLQAKGLRTTGTKVIHVVPSTMAANQLQLLMRDKLSPESYGEDVKMQFHNDPLTAVSACYEGDTVIIFPGHYIVDGVFCIADSVELEGYGLPDDIVIEKQGKGDNFFDCTGANVRISGLKLVQHDAVEGILNIHHGKTTLENCVLQCETTGITVRMSAELVMKNSDLYGAKGAGVEIYPGSMCTLLHNGIHHCKEGILIKSFLDEHYDVPKITMVNNVIHNNEGYGVVLVRPGPSEVKDASAETTKDVKTEENELPGLLMMGLFCMTVVTFLLFPALGNIQPTQSGEETASVEEVRQEQQPECVTDELERYERAETSGQTEGNCEIANELGATAAKKSKMHKKRLSELGITEADENFMSQDMFVSVEGNQFKWNGKGSFGTFVF
;
A
#
# COMPACT_ATOMS: atom_id res chain seq x y z
N ALA A 1 -36.92 33.21 8.15
CA ALA A 1 -37.63 33.10 6.86
C ALA A 1 -36.67 33.59 5.78
N GLY A 2 -36.45 32.86 4.69
CA GLY A 2 -36.93 31.51 4.37
C GLY A 2 -36.48 31.10 2.96
N SER A 3 -36.30 29.79 2.75
CA SER A 3 -36.61 29.01 1.52
C SER A 3 -36.66 29.76 0.16
N ASP A 4 -35.97 29.34 -0.90
CA ASP A 4 -35.83 27.94 -1.36
C ASP A 4 -34.55 27.62 -2.16
N TRP A 5 -34.34 26.32 -2.41
CA TRP A 5 -33.40 25.78 -3.40
C TRP A 5 -34.16 25.16 -4.59
N SER A 6 -33.71 25.43 -5.81
CA SER A 6 -33.96 24.63 -7.03
C SER A 6 -32.87 25.02 -8.04
N ALA A 7 -31.89 24.19 -8.40
CA ALA A 7 -31.92 22.86 -9.03
C ALA A 7 -31.83 22.95 -10.57
N ASP A 8 -30.92 22.11 -11.09
CA ASP A 8 -30.79 21.61 -12.47
C ASP A 8 -30.59 22.60 -13.63
N SER A 9 -29.34 22.64 -14.13
CA SER A 9 -29.05 22.77 -15.56
C SER A 9 -27.81 21.94 -15.94
N TRP A 10 -28.05 20.65 -16.22
CA TRP A 10 -27.04 19.73 -16.79
C TRP A 10 -27.10 19.76 -18.31
N SER A 11 -26.49 20.76 -18.94
CA SER A 11 -26.09 20.68 -20.36
C SER A 11 -25.18 21.84 -20.78
N ASP A 12 -23.89 21.55 -20.98
CA ASP A 12 -23.25 21.99 -22.22
C ASP A 12 -22.15 20.99 -22.64
N TYR A 13 -22.38 20.30 -23.75
CA TYR A 13 -21.48 19.28 -24.29
C TYR A 13 -20.76 19.89 -25.50
N GLY A 14 -19.56 20.40 -25.29
CA GLY A 14 -18.65 20.78 -26.37
C GLY A 14 -18.39 22.28 -26.53
N SER A 15 -17.42 22.79 -25.77
CA SER A 15 -16.59 23.91 -26.20
C SER A 15 -15.14 23.44 -26.36
N ARG A 16 -14.81 22.92 -27.55
CA ARG A 16 -13.43 22.73 -27.98
C ARG A 16 -12.80 24.12 -28.11
N GLY A 17 -11.92 24.51 -27.18
CA GLY A 17 -11.26 25.81 -27.19
C GLY A 17 -9.99 25.76 -26.35
N ASN A 18 -8.84 25.90 -27.02
CA ASN A 18 -7.49 25.71 -26.50
C ASN A 18 -7.27 26.31 -25.10
N VAL A 19 -7.04 25.44 -24.11
CA VAL A 19 -6.17 25.73 -22.97
C VAL A 19 -5.04 24.72 -23.08
N GLY A 20 -3.90 25.15 -23.62
CA GLY A 20 -2.72 24.30 -23.75
C GLY A 20 -2.11 24.00 -22.38
N THR A 21 -1.54 22.80 -22.24
CA THR A 21 -0.86 22.35 -21.02
C THR A 21 0.53 22.99 -20.91
N ALA A 22 0.56 24.33 -20.87
CA ALA A 22 1.79 25.12 -20.87
C ALA A 22 2.66 24.75 -19.67
N LEU A 23 3.78 24.08 -19.95
CA LEU A 23 4.70 23.61 -18.91
C LEU A 23 5.40 24.80 -18.25
N GLY A 24 5.73 24.64 -16.96
CA GLY A 24 6.46 25.67 -16.22
C GLY A 24 7.88 25.85 -16.75
N ARG A 25 8.48 27.00 -16.46
CA ARG A 25 9.90 27.29 -16.69
C ARG A 25 10.70 26.94 -15.44
N ALA A 26 11.71 26.09 -15.56
CA ALA A 26 12.67 25.77 -14.50
C ALA A 26 14.06 26.33 -14.84
N VAL A 27 14.66 27.04 -13.89
CA VAL A 27 16.01 27.62 -13.99
C VAL A 27 17.02 26.57 -13.49
N PRO A 28 18.10 26.25 -14.23
CA PRO A 28 19.15 25.38 -13.73
C PRO A 28 19.90 25.99 -12.53
N ASP A 29 20.13 25.21 -11.47
CA ASP A 29 21.02 25.58 -10.36
C ASP A 29 22.49 25.57 -10.81
N GLY A 30 22.96 26.69 -11.36
CA GLY A 30 24.31 26.86 -11.88
C GLY A 30 24.77 28.31 -11.86
N ASN A 31 26.08 28.54 -12.02
CA ASN A 31 26.68 29.89 -12.02
C ASN A 31 27.06 30.34 -13.44
N VAL A 32 26.52 29.65 -14.45
CA VAL A 32 26.76 29.83 -15.88
C VAL A 32 25.41 29.93 -16.60
N LEU A 33 25.38 30.67 -17.72
CA LEU A 33 24.19 30.89 -18.55
C LEU A 33 23.79 29.65 -19.36
N LEU A 34 23.47 28.54 -18.69
CA LEU A 34 22.67 27.47 -19.30
C LEU A 34 21.24 28.01 -19.56
N PRO A 35 20.60 27.63 -20.68
CA PRO A 35 19.22 28.02 -20.94
C PRO A 35 18.27 27.32 -19.96
N ASP A 36 17.10 27.92 -19.74
CA ASP A 36 16.04 27.33 -18.93
C ASP A 36 15.54 26.01 -19.54
N ILE A 37 14.98 25.14 -18.70
CA ILE A 37 14.38 23.87 -19.10
C ILE A 37 12.90 23.82 -18.72
N PHE A 38 12.14 22.95 -19.36
CA PHE A 38 10.76 22.70 -18.93
C PHE A 38 10.71 22.09 -17.52
N HIS A 39 9.82 22.60 -16.69
CA HIS A 39 9.61 22.15 -15.32
C HIS A 39 8.71 20.91 -15.31
N THR A 40 9.34 19.74 -15.39
CA THR A 40 8.65 18.44 -15.49
C THR A 40 8.69 17.63 -14.19
N ASP A 41 9.36 18.14 -13.15
CA ASP A 41 9.64 17.45 -11.89
C ASP A 41 8.42 17.33 -10.94
N HIS A 42 7.29 17.96 -11.27
CA HIS A 42 6.11 18.09 -10.39
C HIS A 42 4.79 17.54 -10.99
N LEU A 43 4.89 16.67 -12.00
CA LEU A 43 3.72 15.91 -12.50
C LEU A 43 3.09 15.07 -11.38
N PHE A 44 1.77 15.05 -11.30
CA PHE A 44 1.00 14.31 -10.29
C PHE A 44 0.82 12.83 -10.64
N PHE A 45 0.49 12.01 -9.62
CA PHE A 45 0.23 10.57 -9.79
C PHE A 45 -0.76 10.29 -10.93
N TYR A 46 -1.91 10.97 -10.95
CA TYR A 46 -2.96 10.74 -11.93
C TYR A 46 -2.53 11.08 -13.37
N GLU A 47 -1.71 12.12 -13.55
CA GLU A 47 -1.20 12.53 -14.86
C GLU A 47 -0.26 11.47 -15.42
N ARG A 48 0.68 10.95 -14.61
CA ARG A 48 1.54 9.83 -15.04
C ARG A 48 0.78 8.52 -15.19
N PHE A 49 -0.19 8.24 -14.32
CA PHE A 49 -1.01 7.03 -14.38
C PHE A 49 -1.82 6.96 -15.68
N SER A 50 -2.56 8.03 -16.01
CA SER A 50 -3.29 8.14 -17.27
C SER A 50 -2.35 8.16 -18.48
N ALA A 51 -1.22 8.87 -18.44
CA ALA A 51 -0.23 8.84 -19.52
C ALA A 51 0.25 7.40 -19.82
N TYR A 52 0.64 6.63 -18.81
CA TYR A 52 1.10 5.26 -19.01
C TYR A 52 -0.05 4.31 -19.39
N GLN A 53 -1.24 4.41 -18.78
CA GLN A 53 -2.36 3.52 -19.06
C GLN A 53 -3.05 3.82 -20.40
N ASP A 54 -3.48 5.06 -20.62
CA ASP A 54 -4.40 5.41 -21.71
C ASP A 54 -3.67 5.72 -23.04
N TYR A 55 -2.37 6.05 -23.00
CA TYR A 55 -1.65 6.61 -24.16
C TYR A 55 -0.34 5.93 -24.53
N ILE A 56 0.41 5.36 -23.57
CA ILE A 56 1.76 4.80 -23.81
C ILE A 56 1.76 3.27 -23.84
N LEU A 57 1.14 2.60 -22.87
CA LEU A 57 1.28 1.15 -22.67
C LEU A 57 -0.04 0.39 -22.84
N ALA A 58 -1.12 0.81 -22.16
CA ALA A 58 -2.34 0.00 -22.01
C ALA A 58 -2.04 -1.45 -21.54
N ASP A 59 -2.88 -2.40 -21.94
CA ASP A 59 -2.84 -3.82 -21.55
C ASP A 59 -1.66 -4.58 -22.24
N CYS A 60 -0.42 -4.22 -21.90
CA CYS A 60 0.79 -4.66 -22.61
C CYS A 60 1.55 -5.81 -21.94
N LYS A 61 2.36 -6.52 -22.73
CA LYS A 61 3.42 -7.42 -22.24
C LYS A 61 4.73 -6.67 -22.02
N ALA A 62 5.57 -7.18 -21.12
CA ALA A 62 6.91 -6.60 -20.86
C ALA A 62 7.78 -6.55 -22.13
N SER A 63 7.66 -7.55 -22.99
CA SER A 63 8.31 -7.64 -24.31
C SER A 63 7.83 -6.59 -25.32
N GLU A 64 6.63 -6.03 -25.16
CA GLU A 64 6.02 -5.04 -26.06
C GLU A 64 6.31 -3.58 -25.64
N VAL A 65 6.57 -3.34 -24.35
CA VAL A 65 6.80 -2.01 -23.74
C VAL A 65 7.69 -1.10 -24.59
N LYS A 66 8.83 -1.61 -25.07
CA LYS A 66 9.79 -0.80 -25.84
C LYS A 66 9.24 -0.39 -27.21
N GLN A 67 8.47 -1.25 -27.88
CA GLN A 67 7.81 -0.91 -29.14
C GLN A 67 6.70 0.11 -28.89
N LEU A 68 5.87 -0.08 -27.86
CA LEU A 68 4.74 0.81 -27.56
C LEU A 68 5.22 2.22 -27.15
N ILE A 69 6.31 2.34 -26.40
CA ILE A 69 6.97 3.62 -26.13
C ILE A 69 7.47 4.27 -27.43
N ALA A 70 8.09 3.52 -28.36
CA ALA A 70 8.53 4.06 -29.64
C ALA A 70 7.35 4.56 -30.50
N GLU A 71 6.29 3.76 -30.59
CA GLU A 71 5.05 4.12 -31.27
C GLU A 71 4.31 5.29 -30.62
N TYR A 72 4.45 5.52 -29.32
CA TYR A 72 3.94 6.71 -28.65
C TYR A 72 4.77 7.94 -29.05
N LEU A 73 6.09 7.86 -28.98
CA LEU A 73 6.99 8.97 -29.33
C LEU A 73 6.80 9.44 -30.78
N GLU A 74 6.68 8.53 -31.75
CA GLU A 74 6.42 8.86 -33.16
C GLU A 74 5.14 9.70 -33.38
N LYS A 75 4.21 9.69 -32.42
CA LYS A 75 2.93 10.43 -32.47
C LYS A 75 2.96 11.79 -31.75
N VAL A 76 3.94 12.05 -30.87
CA VAL A 76 3.91 13.21 -29.94
C VAL A 76 5.22 13.99 -29.80
N LEU A 77 6.35 13.42 -30.26
CA LEU A 77 7.68 14.03 -30.15
C LEU A 77 8.10 14.59 -31.51
N GLU A 78 8.56 15.83 -31.53
CA GLU A 78 9.05 16.48 -32.76
C GLU A 78 10.39 15.86 -33.17
N PRO A 79 10.57 15.40 -34.43
CA PRO A 79 11.73 14.61 -34.83
C PRO A 79 13.04 15.43 -34.86
N SER A 80 12.97 16.76 -34.93
CA SER A 80 14.14 17.63 -35.01
C SER A 80 13.81 19.08 -34.63
N GLY A 81 14.83 19.92 -34.48
CA GLY A 81 14.67 21.38 -34.37
C GLY A 81 14.63 21.94 -32.94
N TRP A 82 14.36 21.10 -31.94
CA TRP A 82 14.44 21.46 -30.53
C TRP A 82 15.88 21.41 -29.99
N GLN A 83 16.11 22.13 -28.89
CA GLN A 83 17.35 22.07 -28.13
C GLN A 83 17.16 21.31 -26.81
N ALA A 84 18.24 20.73 -26.31
CA ALA A 84 18.27 20.03 -25.03
C ALA A 84 19.59 20.27 -24.28
N ILE A 85 19.54 20.21 -22.96
CA ILE A 85 20.72 20.01 -22.11
C ILE A 85 20.97 18.51 -22.01
N TRP A 86 22.07 18.04 -22.59
CA TRP A 86 22.63 16.73 -22.29
C TRP A 86 23.32 16.78 -20.93
N ARG A 87 22.84 15.98 -19.97
CA ARG A 87 23.30 15.99 -18.57
C ARG A 87 23.84 14.63 -18.15
N THR A 88 25.01 14.65 -17.51
CA THR A 88 25.65 13.51 -16.86
C THR A 88 26.07 13.90 -15.43
N ASP A 89 26.61 12.96 -14.65
CA ASP A 89 27.15 13.26 -13.30
C ASP A 89 28.41 14.17 -13.30
N VAL A 90 28.98 14.45 -14.49
CA VAL A 90 30.27 15.11 -14.68
C VAL A 90 30.13 16.47 -15.41
N PHE A 91 29.23 16.55 -16.39
CA PHE A 91 29.01 17.74 -17.22
C PHE A 91 27.55 17.90 -17.66
N GLN A 92 27.20 19.14 -18.03
CA GLN A 92 25.96 19.54 -18.70
C GLN A 92 26.33 20.33 -19.96
N VAL A 93 25.83 19.94 -21.13
CA VAL A 93 26.14 20.60 -22.42
C VAL A 93 24.89 20.79 -23.27
N VAL A 94 24.75 21.95 -23.90
CA VAL A 94 23.59 22.27 -24.75
C VAL A 94 23.80 21.72 -26.16
N VAL A 95 22.82 20.93 -26.63
CA VAL A 95 22.81 20.28 -27.94
C VAL A 95 21.52 20.61 -28.70
N GLY A 96 21.60 20.65 -30.03
CA GLY A 96 20.43 20.68 -30.92
C GLY A 96 20.12 19.26 -31.41
N VAL A 97 18.83 18.90 -31.46
CA VAL A 97 18.37 17.60 -31.98
C VAL A 97 18.06 17.72 -33.47
N VAL A 98 18.63 16.81 -34.27
CA VAL A 98 18.51 16.82 -35.74
C VAL A 98 17.76 15.62 -36.31
N ASP A 99 17.62 14.53 -35.55
CA ASP A 99 16.80 13.35 -35.87
C ASP A 99 16.53 12.54 -34.58
N VAL A 100 15.54 11.63 -34.58
CA VAL A 100 15.26 10.72 -33.44
C VAL A 100 14.98 9.30 -33.91
N ASP A 101 15.80 8.36 -33.46
CA ASP A 101 15.56 6.93 -33.58
C ASP A 101 14.70 6.44 -32.40
N TYR A 102 13.39 6.41 -32.64
CA TYR A 102 12.40 5.89 -31.70
C TYR A 102 12.67 4.41 -31.32
N SER A 103 13.23 3.60 -32.22
CA SER A 103 13.43 2.16 -32.00
C SER A 103 14.57 1.84 -31.02
N SER A 104 15.57 2.71 -30.92
CA SER A 104 16.62 2.64 -29.90
C SER A 104 16.46 3.65 -28.76
N LEU A 105 15.42 4.49 -28.81
CA LEU A 105 15.13 5.58 -27.87
C LEU A 105 16.28 6.60 -27.77
N LYS A 106 16.81 7.01 -28.92
CA LYS A 106 17.94 7.95 -29.02
C LYS A 106 17.67 9.12 -29.95
N ALA A 107 18.09 10.31 -29.56
CA ALA A 107 18.23 11.46 -30.45
C ALA A 107 19.60 11.44 -31.15
N VAL A 108 19.64 11.87 -32.41
CA VAL A 108 20.86 12.29 -33.10
C VAL A 108 21.06 13.77 -32.82
N VAL A 109 22.23 14.14 -32.31
CA VAL A 109 22.48 15.49 -31.79
C VAL A 109 23.68 16.18 -32.44
N GLN A 110 23.70 17.51 -32.35
CA GLN A 110 24.86 18.36 -32.66
C GLN A 110 25.11 19.35 -31.52
N LEU A 111 26.36 19.76 -31.31
CA LEU A 111 26.68 20.80 -30.31
C LEU A 111 26.06 22.13 -30.72
N SER A 112 25.56 22.89 -29.75
CA SER A 112 25.01 24.24 -29.98
C SER A 112 26.07 25.25 -30.44
N ASP A 113 25.63 26.23 -31.23
CA ASP A 113 26.36 27.48 -31.49
C ASP A 113 25.52 28.64 -30.94
N PRO A 114 25.98 29.39 -29.91
CA PRO A 114 27.26 29.23 -29.21
C PRO A 114 27.32 27.95 -28.36
N PHE A 115 28.53 27.39 -28.24
CA PHE A 115 28.80 26.25 -27.37
C PHE A 115 28.62 26.62 -25.88
N LEU A 116 27.67 25.96 -25.21
CA LEU A 116 27.40 26.13 -23.79
C LEU A 116 27.60 24.81 -23.05
N CYS A 117 28.58 24.78 -22.15
CA CYS A 117 28.92 23.63 -21.31
C CYS A 117 29.25 24.09 -19.88
N GLU A 118 28.67 23.42 -18.88
CA GLU A 118 29.03 23.53 -17.47
C GLU A 118 29.58 22.18 -16.99
N SER A 119 30.72 22.18 -16.32
CA SER A 119 31.39 20.95 -15.88
C SER A 119 32.16 21.18 -14.58
N ARG A 120 32.33 20.10 -13.80
CA ARG A 120 33.03 20.17 -12.49
C ARG A 120 34.55 20.33 -12.66
N ASP A 121 35.10 19.78 -13.73
CA ASP A 121 36.49 19.94 -14.15
C ASP A 121 36.56 20.77 -15.44
N SER A 122 37.43 21.77 -15.50
CA SER A 122 37.57 22.68 -16.66
C SER A 122 38.32 22.05 -17.84
N SER A 123 38.16 20.74 -18.06
CA SER A 123 38.83 19.94 -19.09
C SER A 123 37.96 19.70 -20.33
N PHE A 124 36.64 19.87 -20.24
CA PHE A 124 35.69 19.58 -21.31
C PHE A 124 35.56 20.75 -22.29
N THR A 125 36.53 20.88 -23.19
CA THR A 125 36.48 21.85 -24.29
C THR A 125 35.53 21.40 -25.41
N LEU A 126 35.27 22.28 -26.38
CA LEU A 126 34.48 21.98 -27.58
C LEU A 126 35.00 20.73 -28.31
N GLU A 127 36.32 20.62 -28.46
CA GLU A 127 36.99 19.52 -29.13
C GLU A 127 36.75 18.20 -28.39
N CYS A 128 36.92 18.17 -27.06
CA CYS A 128 36.69 16.97 -26.25
C CYS A 128 35.21 16.54 -26.24
N MET A 129 34.27 17.49 -26.31
CA MET A 129 32.84 17.17 -26.48
C MET A 129 32.55 16.60 -27.87
N GLN A 130 33.22 17.08 -28.91
CA GLN A 130 33.04 16.59 -30.27
C GLN A 130 33.65 15.19 -30.46
N GLU A 131 34.84 14.92 -29.91
CA GLU A 131 35.43 13.57 -29.83
C GLU A 131 34.51 12.59 -29.09
N LEU A 132 33.88 13.03 -27.99
CA LEU A 132 32.93 12.21 -27.22
C LEU A 132 31.64 11.91 -28.01
N LEU A 133 31.12 12.88 -28.79
CA LEU A 133 29.99 12.63 -29.69
C LEU A 133 30.37 11.68 -30.83
N GLU A 134 31.56 11.80 -31.42
CA GLU A 134 32.03 10.85 -32.45
C GLU A 134 32.12 9.42 -31.90
N LEU A 135 32.58 9.25 -30.66
CA LEU A 135 32.58 7.95 -29.96
C LEU A 135 31.16 7.42 -29.68
N LYS A 136 30.20 8.29 -29.33
CA LYS A 136 28.76 7.95 -29.24
C LYS A 136 28.04 7.88 -30.62
N GLN A 137 28.76 8.04 -31.74
CA GLN A 137 28.20 8.10 -33.10
C GLN A 137 27.09 9.17 -33.26
N TYR A 138 27.22 10.29 -32.54
CA TYR A 138 26.26 11.38 -32.42
C TYR A 138 24.88 10.98 -31.84
N GLN A 139 24.72 9.76 -31.34
CA GLN A 139 23.47 9.27 -30.74
C GLN A 139 23.48 9.36 -29.21
N ILE A 140 22.45 9.96 -28.62
CA ILE A 140 22.27 10.10 -27.17
C ILE A 140 20.90 9.54 -26.76
N LEU A 141 20.88 8.77 -25.67
CA LEU A 141 19.66 8.25 -25.05
C LEU A 141 18.73 9.40 -24.63
N LEU A 142 17.44 9.32 -24.97
CA LEU A 142 16.45 10.36 -24.61
C LEU A 142 16.37 10.60 -23.09
N GLN A 143 16.68 9.58 -22.29
CA GLN A 143 16.76 9.66 -20.82
C GLN A 143 17.86 10.63 -20.33
N GLU A 144 18.91 10.88 -21.13
CA GLU A 144 20.04 11.78 -20.82
C GLU A 144 19.76 13.26 -21.21
N LEU A 145 18.60 13.57 -21.81
CA LEU A 145 18.29 14.88 -22.41
C LEU A 145 17.16 15.64 -21.69
N TRP A 146 17.41 16.90 -21.32
CA TRP A 146 16.39 17.82 -20.78
C TRP A 146 16.06 18.89 -21.81
N VAL A 147 14.83 18.89 -22.32
CA VAL A 147 14.38 19.83 -23.37
C VAL A 147 14.44 21.27 -22.86
N VAL A 148 15.06 22.14 -23.65
CA VAL A 148 15.19 23.58 -23.39
C VAL A 148 13.82 24.25 -23.49
N TYR A 149 13.52 25.14 -22.54
CA TYR A 149 12.27 25.87 -22.47
C TYR A 149 12.10 26.82 -23.67
N ASP A 150 10.92 26.81 -24.28
CA ASP A 150 10.54 27.75 -25.34
C ASP A 150 9.24 28.48 -24.94
N GLU A 151 9.25 29.81 -25.06
CA GLU A 151 8.09 30.68 -24.82
C GLU A 151 6.97 30.49 -25.86
N SER A 152 7.22 29.77 -26.97
CA SER A 152 6.21 29.42 -27.97
C SER A 152 5.21 28.35 -27.52
N GLY A 153 5.62 27.45 -26.61
CA GLY A 153 4.90 26.21 -26.26
C GLY A 153 4.93 25.10 -27.32
N GLU A 154 5.62 25.28 -28.46
CA GLU A 154 5.69 24.30 -29.56
C GLU A 154 6.27 22.95 -29.08
N PHE A 155 7.25 22.99 -28.18
CA PHE A 155 7.93 21.79 -27.67
C PHE A 155 7.37 21.25 -26.33
N ASP A 156 6.23 21.77 -25.82
CA ASP A 156 5.61 21.31 -24.55
C ASP A 156 5.40 19.79 -24.53
N GLN A 157 4.85 19.23 -25.62
CA GLN A 157 4.58 17.79 -25.73
C GLN A 157 5.87 16.97 -25.89
N THR A 158 6.87 17.51 -26.58
CA THR A 158 8.20 16.88 -26.71
C THR A 158 8.89 16.80 -25.34
N ALA A 159 8.84 17.86 -24.54
CA ALA A 159 9.37 17.89 -23.19
C ALA A 159 8.64 16.90 -22.24
N LEU A 160 7.31 16.86 -22.31
CA LEU A 160 6.49 15.93 -21.55
C LEU A 160 6.77 14.46 -21.92
N ALA A 161 6.86 14.15 -23.21
CA ALA A 161 7.16 12.80 -23.70
C ALA A 161 8.56 12.32 -23.27
N VAL A 162 9.59 13.17 -23.39
CA VAL A 162 10.94 12.88 -22.91
C VAL A 162 10.97 12.67 -21.39
N GLU A 163 10.19 13.45 -20.62
CA GLU A 163 10.02 13.20 -19.18
C GLU A 163 9.36 11.84 -18.89
N HIS A 164 8.29 11.46 -19.60
CA HIS A 164 7.65 10.16 -19.36
C HIS A 164 8.61 9.00 -19.62
N VAL A 165 9.44 9.07 -20.67
CA VAL A 165 10.47 8.07 -20.96
C VAL A 165 11.57 8.06 -19.90
N ARG A 166 12.10 9.24 -19.53
CA ARG A 166 13.11 9.37 -18.46
C ARG A 166 12.62 8.80 -17.13
N PHE A 167 11.40 9.16 -16.71
CA PHE A 167 10.82 8.68 -15.46
C PHE A 167 10.58 7.18 -15.48
N PHE A 168 10.02 6.65 -16.58
CA PHE A 168 9.72 5.23 -16.72
C PHE A 168 10.99 4.38 -16.57
N TYR A 169 12.04 4.69 -17.33
CA TYR A 169 13.30 3.95 -17.26
C TYR A 169 14.12 4.20 -15.99
N ARG A 170 13.86 5.28 -15.24
CA ARG A 170 14.54 5.58 -13.98
C ARG A 170 13.87 4.97 -12.74
N TRP A 171 12.54 4.91 -12.73
CA TRP A 171 11.78 4.54 -11.52
C TRP A 171 10.91 3.29 -11.68
N ILE A 172 10.42 2.98 -12.89
CA ILE A 172 9.45 1.89 -13.12
C ILE A 172 10.12 0.64 -13.69
N TRP A 173 10.82 0.75 -14.82
CA TRP A 173 11.47 -0.37 -15.51
C TRP A 173 12.59 -1.00 -14.69
N ARG A 174 12.78 -2.32 -14.80
CA ARG A 174 13.92 -3.07 -14.28
C ARG A 174 14.48 -3.98 -15.36
N THR A 175 15.79 -4.24 -15.32
CA THR A 175 16.51 -5.04 -16.32
C THR A 175 16.12 -6.52 -16.36
N TRP A 176 15.32 -6.99 -15.40
CA TRP A 176 14.76 -8.34 -15.33
C TRP A 176 13.26 -8.40 -15.68
N ASP A 177 12.60 -7.27 -15.94
CA ASP A 177 11.17 -7.28 -16.32
C ASP A 177 10.97 -7.93 -17.70
N GLU A 178 11.94 -7.75 -18.62
CA GLU A 178 11.98 -8.29 -19.98
C GLU A 178 12.08 -9.83 -20.04
N GLU A 179 12.40 -10.49 -18.91
CA GLU A 179 12.54 -11.94 -18.80
C GLU A 179 11.42 -12.63 -17.99
N GLU A 180 10.41 -11.89 -17.49
CA GLU A 180 9.28 -12.47 -16.74
C GLU A 180 8.10 -12.85 -17.66
N GLU A 181 7.71 -14.14 -17.64
CA GLU A 181 6.79 -14.75 -18.60
C GLU A 181 5.46 -13.98 -18.88
N ASP A 182 5.03 -14.10 -20.13
CA ASP A 182 4.14 -13.19 -20.87
C ASP A 182 2.62 -13.44 -20.65
N GLU A 183 2.19 -14.12 -19.57
CA GLU A 183 0.76 -14.46 -19.36
C GLU A 183 -0.10 -13.32 -18.75
N PHE A 184 0.52 -12.29 -18.16
CA PHE A 184 -0.18 -11.24 -17.41
C PHE A 184 0.21 -9.83 -17.85
N ASP A 185 -0.73 -8.89 -17.78
CA ASP A 185 -0.52 -7.47 -18.08
C ASP A 185 0.59 -6.85 -17.22
N TYR A 186 1.59 -6.29 -17.88
CA TYR A 186 2.73 -5.61 -17.27
C TYR A 186 2.33 -4.30 -16.57
N PHE A 187 1.28 -3.61 -17.04
CA PHE A 187 0.83 -2.37 -16.41
C PHE A 187 0.33 -2.61 -14.98
N VAL A 188 -0.64 -3.50 -14.79
CA VAL A 188 -1.16 -3.86 -13.46
C VAL A 188 -0.11 -4.62 -12.63
N ARG A 189 0.71 -5.50 -13.25
CA ARG A 189 1.72 -6.30 -12.53
C ARG A 189 2.89 -5.47 -11.98
N CYS A 190 3.34 -4.46 -12.73
CA CYS A 190 4.61 -3.76 -12.47
C CYS A 190 4.50 -2.23 -12.48
N VAL A 191 3.75 -1.64 -13.42
CA VAL A 191 3.70 -0.17 -13.58
C VAL A 191 2.89 0.50 -12.48
N GLU A 192 1.64 0.10 -12.23
CA GLU A 192 0.83 0.70 -11.16
C GLU A 192 1.52 0.57 -9.78
N PRO A 193 1.96 -0.64 -9.32
CA PRO A 193 2.56 -0.78 -8.00
C PRO A 193 3.80 0.10 -7.81
N ARG A 194 4.71 0.15 -8.79
CA ARG A 194 5.94 0.96 -8.72
C ARG A 194 5.68 2.46 -8.85
N LEU A 195 4.73 2.87 -9.68
CA LEU A 195 4.30 4.27 -9.78
C LEU A 195 3.67 4.73 -8.47
N ARG A 196 2.76 3.92 -7.91
CA ARG A 196 2.07 4.21 -6.66
C ARG A 196 3.04 4.23 -5.47
N LEU A 197 3.98 3.29 -5.43
CA LEU A 197 5.11 3.29 -4.50
C LEU A 197 5.88 4.62 -4.55
N HIS A 198 6.21 5.12 -5.74
CA HIS A 198 6.96 6.38 -5.89
C HIS A 198 6.20 7.57 -5.28
N TYR A 199 4.93 7.74 -5.60
CA TYR A 199 4.11 8.83 -5.04
C TYR A 199 3.79 8.63 -3.56
N ASP A 200 3.60 7.40 -3.07
CA ASP A 200 3.50 7.11 -1.63
C ASP A 200 4.77 7.57 -0.88
N ILE A 201 5.97 7.44 -1.46
CA ILE A 201 7.23 7.91 -0.86
C ILE A 201 7.30 9.44 -0.87
N LEU A 202 6.98 10.09 -2.00
CA LEU A 202 6.96 11.56 -2.12
C LEU A 202 5.95 12.22 -1.18
N GLU A 203 4.76 11.63 -1.02
CA GLU A 203 3.70 12.11 -0.15
C GLU A 203 3.88 11.68 1.32
N HIS A 204 5.04 11.09 1.67
CA HIS A 204 5.35 10.57 3.00
C HIS A 204 4.31 9.60 3.58
N ARG A 205 3.65 8.79 2.73
CA ARG A 205 2.80 7.67 3.15
C ARG A 205 3.58 6.41 3.52
N VAL A 206 4.87 6.34 3.19
CA VAL A 206 5.73 5.17 3.48
C VAL A 206 6.68 5.48 4.65
N PRO A 207 6.68 4.64 5.71
CA PRO A 207 7.66 4.73 6.80
C PRO A 207 9.10 4.70 6.31
N SER A 208 9.95 5.55 6.89
CA SER A 208 11.33 5.78 6.45
C SER A 208 12.18 4.51 6.38
N GLY A 209 12.02 3.60 7.34
CA GLY A 209 12.69 2.29 7.35
C GLY A 209 12.31 1.39 6.17
N ILE A 210 11.05 1.43 5.72
CA ILE A 210 10.58 0.65 4.56
C ILE A 210 11.14 1.23 3.26
N VAL A 211 11.31 2.56 3.16
CA VAL A 211 11.94 3.21 2.00
C VAL A 211 13.42 2.81 1.89
N ALA A 212 14.16 2.87 3.01
CA ALA A 212 15.55 2.46 3.06
C ALA A 212 15.70 0.95 2.73
N ASP A 213 14.81 0.10 3.23
CA ASP A 213 14.81 -1.32 2.92
C ASP A 213 14.51 -1.62 1.45
N TYR A 214 13.54 -0.91 0.83
CA TYR A 214 13.26 -1.05 -0.60
C TYR A 214 14.50 -0.70 -1.44
N GLN A 215 15.16 0.43 -1.14
CA GLN A 215 16.37 0.86 -1.84
C GLN A 215 17.52 -0.15 -1.67
N ASN A 216 17.75 -0.63 -0.45
CA ASN A 216 18.76 -1.65 -0.17
C ASN A 216 18.50 -2.98 -0.90
N LEU A 217 17.24 -3.45 -0.91
CA LEU A 217 16.84 -4.67 -1.62
C LEU A 217 16.96 -4.50 -3.14
N LEU A 218 16.61 -3.32 -3.66
CA LEU A 218 16.66 -3.02 -5.08
C LEU A 218 18.09 -3.07 -5.61
N SER A 219 19.02 -2.35 -4.96
CA SER A 219 20.44 -2.36 -5.37
C SER A 219 21.10 -3.73 -5.17
N GLN A 220 20.71 -4.52 -4.15
CA GLN A 220 21.16 -5.91 -4.00
C GLN A 220 20.66 -6.80 -5.16
N CYS A 221 19.42 -6.62 -5.59
CA CYS A 221 18.85 -7.33 -6.72
C CYS A 221 19.54 -6.96 -8.05
N GLU A 222 19.78 -5.67 -8.29
CA GLU A 222 20.53 -5.16 -9.44
C GLU A 222 21.96 -5.71 -9.49
N GLU A 223 22.67 -5.70 -8.35
CA GLU A 223 24.02 -6.26 -8.23
C GLU A 223 24.07 -7.78 -8.49
N LEU A 224 23.13 -8.56 -7.92
CA LEU A 224 23.11 -10.01 -8.10
C LEU A 224 22.65 -10.41 -9.50
N TYR A 225 21.69 -9.69 -10.07
CA TYR A 225 21.25 -9.92 -11.44
C TYR A 225 22.35 -9.57 -12.46
N ALA A 226 23.13 -8.51 -12.24
CA ALA A 226 24.31 -8.22 -13.06
C ALA A 226 25.38 -9.33 -12.99
N LYS A 227 25.59 -9.93 -11.82
CA LYS A 227 26.48 -11.09 -11.63
C LYS A 227 25.93 -12.34 -12.35
N PHE A 228 24.63 -12.61 -12.22
CA PHE A 228 23.92 -13.69 -12.94
C PHE A 228 24.06 -13.56 -14.47
N LEU A 229 23.80 -12.38 -15.03
CA LEU A 229 23.96 -12.11 -16.47
C LEU A 229 25.40 -12.36 -16.95
N ASN A 230 26.40 -11.97 -16.15
CA ASN A 230 27.81 -12.23 -16.49
C ASN A 230 28.15 -13.73 -16.49
N VAL A 231 27.64 -14.50 -15.52
CA VAL A 231 27.78 -15.97 -15.48
C VAL A 231 27.06 -16.62 -16.66
N ARG A 232 25.81 -16.24 -16.93
CA ARG A 232 25.01 -16.75 -18.06
C ARG A 232 25.72 -16.52 -19.40
N ASN A 233 26.16 -15.29 -19.65
CA ASN A 233 26.87 -14.94 -20.88
C ASN A 233 28.20 -15.71 -21.02
N SER A 234 28.92 -15.94 -19.92
CA SER A 234 30.17 -16.73 -19.92
C SER A 234 29.92 -18.18 -20.36
N ILE A 235 28.84 -18.79 -19.87
CA ILE A 235 28.40 -20.14 -20.29
C ILE A 235 28.08 -20.13 -21.79
N SER A 236 27.22 -19.21 -22.26
CA SER A 236 26.83 -19.10 -23.67
C SER A 236 27.97 -18.81 -24.66
N THR A 237 29.18 -18.47 -24.19
CA THR A 237 30.38 -18.25 -25.02
C THR A 237 31.40 -19.39 -24.99
N SER A 238 31.13 -20.47 -24.24
CA SER A 238 32.05 -21.60 -24.09
C SER A 238 31.74 -22.72 -25.09
N ASP A 239 32.76 -23.25 -25.78
CA ASP A 239 32.62 -24.50 -26.53
C ASP A 239 32.46 -25.69 -25.55
N LEU A 240 31.45 -26.53 -25.82
CA LEU A 240 30.93 -27.58 -24.92
C LEU A 240 31.96 -28.63 -24.46
N ASP A 241 31.62 -29.30 -23.34
CA ASP A 241 32.38 -30.35 -22.63
C ASP A 241 33.61 -29.84 -21.84
N SER A 242 33.37 -29.01 -20.80
CA SER A 242 34.36 -28.80 -19.74
C SER A 242 33.77 -28.80 -18.32
N GLU A 243 34.50 -29.36 -17.34
CA GLU A 243 34.09 -29.39 -15.92
C GLU A 243 33.95 -27.99 -15.29
N VAL A 244 34.48 -26.94 -15.93
CA VAL A 244 34.33 -25.55 -15.51
C VAL A 244 32.89 -25.05 -15.76
N GLU A 245 32.27 -25.53 -16.85
CA GLU A 245 30.90 -25.22 -17.24
C GLU A 245 29.89 -25.76 -16.22
N ASN A 246 30.10 -27.00 -15.73
CA ASN A 246 29.32 -27.62 -14.66
C ASN A 246 29.31 -26.78 -13.37
N VAL A 247 30.46 -26.21 -12.99
CA VAL A 247 30.58 -25.34 -11.80
C VAL A 247 29.87 -24.01 -12.03
N SER A 248 30.09 -23.38 -13.20
CA SER A 248 29.47 -22.13 -13.60
C SER A 248 27.93 -22.22 -13.63
N MET A 249 27.39 -23.32 -14.14
CA MET A 249 25.94 -23.56 -14.18
C MET A 249 25.33 -23.68 -12.77
N VAL A 250 26.01 -24.36 -11.84
CA VAL A 250 25.58 -24.47 -10.44
C VAL A 250 25.69 -23.13 -9.68
N GLU A 251 26.63 -22.26 -10.06
CA GLU A 251 26.72 -20.89 -9.55
C GLU A 251 25.57 -20.01 -10.10
N GLY A 252 25.31 -20.09 -11.40
CA GLY A 252 24.20 -19.38 -12.06
C GLY A 252 22.82 -19.73 -11.47
N LEU A 253 22.57 -21.01 -11.18
CA LEU A 253 21.31 -21.45 -10.54
C LEU A 253 21.10 -20.85 -9.15
N LYS A 254 22.16 -20.73 -8.33
CA LYS A 254 22.09 -20.12 -6.99
C LYS A 254 21.84 -18.62 -7.08
N LEU A 255 22.54 -17.94 -7.98
CA LEU A 255 22.33 -16.51 -8.22
C LEU A 255 20.89 -16.24 -8.69
N TYR A 256 20.31 -17.12 -9.51
CA TYR A 256 18.90 -17.03 -9.91
C TYR A 256 17.93 -17.22 -8.74
N GLU A 257 18.13 -18.24 -7.90
CA GLU A 257 17.31 -18.49 -6.70
C GLU A 257 17.37 -17.31 -5.70
N GLU A 258 18.56 -16.73 -5.49
CA GLU A 258 18.73 -15.52 -4.66
C GLU A 258 18.05 -14.29 -5.27
N VAL A 259 18.13 -14.09 -6.60
CA VAL A 259 17.47 -13.00 -7.32
C VAL A 259 15.95 -13.12 -7.24
N GLU A 260 15.36 -14.29 -7.48
CA GLU A 260 13.89 -14.47 -7.41
C GLU A 260 13.37 -14.21 -5.98
N HIS A 261 14.09 -14.67 -4.96
CA HIS A 261 13.78 -14.38 -3.56
C HIS A 261 13.89 -12.88 -3.21
N LEU A 262 14.74 -12.11 -3.88
CA LEU A 262 14.76 -10.63 -3.77
C LEU A 262 13.63 -9.97 -4.55
N LYS A 263 13.34 -10.40 -5.80
CA LYS A 263 12.20 -9.91 -6.59
C LYS A 263 10.88 -10.07 -5.84
N GLN A 264 10.65 -11.22 -5.20
CA GLN A 264 9.46 -11.46 -4.38
C GLN A 264 9.34 -10.44 -3.23
N LYS A 265 10.45 -10.12 -2.54
CA LYS A 265 10.45 -9.10 -1.47
C LYS A 265 10.21 -7.69 -1.99
N LEU A 266 10.72 -7.35 -3.18
CA LEU A 266 10.41 -6.08 -3.83
C LEU A 266 8.92 -5.99 -4.18
N LYS A 267 8.33 -7.03 -4.77
CA LYS A 267 6.89 -7.11 -5.09
C LYS A 267 6.00 -6.97 -3.83
N LEU A 268 6.44 -7.49 -2.67
CA LEU A 268 5.75 -7.29 -1.39
C LEU A 268 5.77 -5.83 -0.87
N ILE A 269 6.82 -5.05 -1.17
CA ILE A 269 6.91 -3.62 -0.77
C ILE A 269 6.26 -2.69 -1.81
N GLU A 270 6.27 -3.09 -3.09
CA GLU A 270 5.60 -2.39 -4.19
C GLU A 270 4.08 -2.45 -4.06
N ASN A 271 3.51 -3.55 -3.52
CA ASN A 271 2.08 -3.67 -3.27
C ASN A 271 1.62 -2.82 -2.05
N PRO A 272 0.66 -1.88 -2.20
CA PRO A 272 0.18 -1.00 -1.13
C PRO A 272 -0.44 -1.70 0.10
N GLN A 273 -0.99 -2.90 -0.06
CA GLN A 273 -1.57 -3.67 1.04
C GLN A 273 -0.51 -4.50 1.77
N LEU A 274 0.35 -5.19 1.01
CA LEU A 274 1.33 -6.16 1.54
C LEU A 274 2.54 -5.48 2.17
N ARG A 275 2.89 -4.25 1.77
CA ARG A 275 4.03 -3.51 2.34
C ARG A 275 3.93 -3.31 3.86
N TYR A 276 2.71 -3.15 4.39
CA TYR A 276 2.42 -3.01 5.82
C TYR A 276 2.34 -4.35 6.57
N VAL A 277 2.51 -5.47 5.86
CA VAL A 277 2.80 -6.79 6.45
C VAL A 277 4.31 -7.01 6.46
N PHE A 278 5.00 -6.71 5.36
CA PHE A 278 6.43 -6.97 5.19
C PHE A 278 7.33 -6.09 6.07
N GLY A 279 7.09 -4.77 6.09
CA GLY A 279 8.01 -3.80 6.72
C GLY A 279 8.27 -3.99 8.22
N TYR A 280 7.33 -4.59 8.95
CA TYR A 280 7.43 -4.72 10.41
C TYR A 280 8.14 -5.99 10.90
N GLN A 281 8.46 -6.95 10.02
CA GLN A 281 9.28 -8.11 10.40
C GLN A 281 10.69 -7.70 10.87
N LYS A 282 11.14 -6.48 10.53
CA LYS A 282 12.44 -5.91 10.96
C LYS A 282 12.40 -5.02 12.20
N TYR A 283 11.23 -4.68 12.74
CA TYR A 283 11.14 -3.93 14.01
C TYR A 283 11.49 -4.81 15.24
N GLY A 284 11.82 -6.09 15.03
CA GLY A 284 12.48 -6.97 16.00
C GLY A 284 13.90 -6.56 16.41
N SER A 285 14.39 -5.39 15.98
CA SER A 285 15.58 -4.73 16.55
C SER A 285 15.36 -4.20 17.98
N LEU A 286 14.09 -4.12 18.43
CA LEU A 286 13.72 -3.80 19.81
C LEU A 286 14.07 -4.92 20.79
N GLN A 287 15.33 -4.97 21.22
CA GLN A 287 15.80 -5.89 22.25
C GLN A 287 15.27 -5.47 23.64
N ALA A 288 14.45 -6.33 24.23
CA ALA A 288 14.11 -6.28 25.64
C ALA A 288 15.39 -6.29 26.50
N LYS A 289 15.50 -5.39 27.47
CA LYS A 289 16.66 -5.32 28.38
C LYS A 289 16.60 -6.44 29.44
N GLY A 290 15.43 -7.04 29.60
CA GLY A 290 15.16 -8.11 30.55
C GLY A 290 15.19 -7.63 31.99
N LEU A 291 15.39 -8.57 32.90
CA LEU A 291 15.47 -8.27 34.33
C LEU A 291 16.77 -7.53 34.66
N ARG A 292 16.70 -6.44 35.43
CA ARG A 292 17.90 -5.73 35.93
C ARG A 292 18.82 -6.71 36.67
N THR A 293 20.13 -6.57 36.48
CA THR A 293 21.16 -7.42 37.14
C THR A 293 21.13 -7.36 38.67
N THR A 294 20.46 -6.38 39.26
CA THR A 294 20.24 -6.23 40.70
C THR A 294 18.93 -6.84 41.20
N GLY A 295 18.05 -7.34 40.33
CA GLY A 295 16.72 -7.88 40.65
C GLY A 295 15.68 -6.86 41.17
N THR A 296 16.10 -5.66 41.58
CA THR A 296 15.22 -4.62 42.13
C THR A 296 14.48 -3.85 41.05
N LYS A 297 13.15 -3.82 41.14
CA LYS A 297 12.27 -2.95 40.34
C LYS A 297 12.46 -1.47 40.68
N VAL A 298 12.19 -0.62 39.70
CA VAL A 298 12.32 0.83 39.77
C VAL A 298 10.99 1.50 39.38
N ILE A 299 10.61 2.52 40.13
CA ILE A 299 9.50 3.43 39.79
C ILE A 299 10.10 4.72 39.24
N HIS A 300 9.86 4.99 37.96
CA HIS A 300 10.31 6.18 37.25
C HIS A 300 9.24 7.26 37.36
N VAL A 301 9.54 8.38 38.02
CA VAL A 301 8.60 9.47 38.27
C VAL A 301 8.90 10.65 37.34
N VAL A 302 7.88 11.12 36.62
CA VAL A 302 8.01 12.17 35.59
C VAL A 302 7.13 13.38 35.93
N PRO A 303 7.68 14.42 36.59
CA PRO A 303 6.96 15.65 36.90
C PRO A 303 7.29 16.80 35.93
N SER A 304 6.27 17.33 35.25
CA SER A 304 6.35 18.64 34.58
C SER A 304 6.55 19.77 35.60
N THR A 305 5.69 19.83 36.62
CA THR A 305 5.93 20.55 37.88
C THR A 305 5.37 19.73 39.04
N MET A 306 5.97 19.84 40.24
CA MET A 306 5.54 19.04 41.40
C MET A 306 5.45 19.91 42.66
N ALA A 307 4.24 20.06 43.17
CA ALA A 307 4.00 20.64 44.48
C ALA A 307 4.22 19.60 45.59
N ALA A 308 4.72 20.02 46.77
CA ALA A 308 5.13 19.11 47.84
C ALA A 308 3.99 18.24 48.41
N ASN A 309 2.73 18.68 48.28
CA ASN A 309 1.54 17.89 48.61
C ASN A 309 1.29 16.75 47.62
N GLN A 310 1.56 16.95 46.32
CA GLN A 310 1.39 15.90 45.31
C GLN A 310 2.39 14.75 45.53
N LEU A 311 3.63 15.06 45.92
CA LEU A 311 4.61 14.04 46.32
C LEU A 311 4.14 13.28 47.58
N GLN A 312 3.59 13.98 48.58
CA GLN A 312 3.05 13.34 49.79
C GLN A 312 1.85 12.43 49.50
N LEU A 313 1.00 12.79 48.53
CA LEU A 313 -0.10 11.94 48.07
C LEU A 313 0.44 10.71 47.32
N LEU A 314 1.37 10.86 46.37
CA LEU A 314 2.01 9.71 45.71
C LEU A 314 2.65 8.75 46.72
N MET A 315 3.39 9.28 47.70
CA MET A 315 4.03 8.48 48.74
C MET A 315 3.04 7.75 49.66
N ARG A 316 1.79 8.23 49.76
CA ARG A 316 0.73 7.61 50.55
C ARG A 316 -0.11 6.61 49.75
N ASP A 317 -0.47 6.98 48.52
CA ASP A 317 -1.51 6.31 47.73
C ASP A 317 -0.94 5.19 46.85
N LYS A 318 0.33 5.31 46.44
CA LYS A 318 1.00 4.41 45.50
C LYS A 318 2.26 3.75 46.06
N LEU A 319 2.89 4.34 47.07
CA LEU A 319 4.21 3.90 47.57
C LEU A 319 4.15 3.44 49.04
N SER A 320 2.97 3.00 49.50
CA SER A 320 2.79 2.39 50.82
C SER A 320 3.65 1.12 50.96
N PRO A 321 4.35 0.92 52.10
CA PRO A 321 5.21 -0.26 52.31
C PRO A 321 4.49 -1.61 52.12
N GLU A 322 3.18 -1.62 52.39
CA GLU A 322 2.26 -2.75 52.24
C GLU A 322 2.10 -3.24 50.79
N SER A 323 2.45 -2.41 49.80
CA SER A 323 2.14 -2.65 48.37
C SER A 323 3.33 -3.13 47.54
N TYR A 324 4.57 -2.80 47.96
CA TYR A 324 5.77 -2.94 47.12
C TYR A 324 6.99 -3.57 47.81
N GLY A 325 6.99 -3.69 49.15
CA GLY A 325 8.15 -4.18 49.91
C GLY A 325 9.27 -3.16 50.09
N GLU A 326 10.26 -3.47 50.93
CA GLU A 326 11.23 -2.49 51.46
C GLU A 326 12.33 -2.03 50.48
N ASP A 327 12.40 -2.59 49.26
CA ASP A 327 13.57 -2.47 48.36
C ASP A 327 13.27 -1.79 47.00
N VAL A 328 12.10 -1.17 46.84
CA VAL A 328 11.74 -0.44 45.60
C VAL A 328 12.41 0.93 45.53
N LYS A 329 13.07 1.19 44.40
CA LYS A 329 13.84 2.43 44.15
C LYS A 329 13.04 3.38 43.27
N MET A 330 13.18 4.67 43.51
CA MET A 330 12.58 5.71 42.68
C MET A 330 13.65 6.45 41.88
N GLN A 331 13.36 6.77 40.62
CA GLN A 331 14.19 7.62 39.77
C GLN A 331 13.34 8.76 39.21
N PHE A 332 13.83 9.99 39.23
CA PHE A 332 13.12 11.15 38.72
C PHE A 332 13.66 11.53 37.33
N HIS A 333 12.74 11.77 36.39
CA HIS A 333 13.05 12.12 35.00
C HIS A 333 12.30 13.40 34.63
N ASN A 334 12.92 14.26 33.83
CA ASN A 334 12.30 15.53 33.40
C ASN A 334 11.41 15.38 32.16
N ASP A 335 11.42 14.21 31.53
CA ASP A 335 10.78 13.91 30.25
C ASP A 335 10.33 12.43 30.22
N PRO A 336 9.14 12.08 29.68
CA PRO A 336 8.67 10.70 29.69
C PRO A 336 9.48 9.76 28.77
N LEU A 337 10.04 10.26 27.66
CA LEU A 337 10.80 9.42 26.72
C LEU A 337 12.09 8.90 27.36
N THR A 338 12.80 9.73 28.13
CA THR A 338 13.97 9.30 28.93
C THR A 338 13.59 8.36 30.07
N ALA A 339 12.38 8.45 30.62
CA ALA A 339 11.89 7.54 31.65
C ALA A 339 11.64 6.14 31.08
N VAL A 340 10.87 6.03 30.00
CA VAL A 340 10.61 4.77 29.29
C VAL A 340 11.91 4.16 28.75
N SER A 341 12.81 4.98 28.21
CA SER A 341 14.15 4.55 27.78
C SER A 341 15.00 3.98 28.93
N ALA A 342 14.72 4.34 30.18
CA ALA A 342 15.43 3.85 31.37
C ALA A 342 14.78 2.62 32.05
N CYS A 343 13.58 2.20 31.63
CA CYS A 343 12.87 1.04 32.18
C CYS A 343 13.45 -0.31 31.75
N TYR A 344 13.19 -1.34 32.55
CA TYR A 344 13.52 -2.75 32.36
C TYR A 344 12.28 -3.62 32.71
N GLU A 345 12.37 -4.95 32.55
CA GLU A 345 11.27 -5.88 32.80
C GLU A 345 10.62 -5.71 34.19
N GLY A 346 9.35 -5.28 34.18
CA GLY A 346 8.52 -5.13 35.37
C GLY A 346 8.66 -3.80 36.13
N ASP A 347 9.33 -2.78 35.56
CA ASP A 347 9.35 -1.42 36.10
C ASP A 347 8.03 -0.65 35.82
N THR A 348 7.82 0.47 36.52
CA THR A 348 6.64 1.34 36.38
C THR A 348 7.05 2.79 36.14
N VAL A 349 6.47 3.47 35.16
CA VAL A 349 6.56 4.92 34.93
C VAL A 349 5.30 5.60 35.46
N ILE A 350 5.46 6.63 36.28
CA ILE A 350 4.36 7.45 36.81
C ILE A 350 4.53 8.88 36.30
N ILE A 351 3.61 9.32 35.45
CA ILE A 351 3.61 10.64 34.80
C ILE A 351 2.62 11.55 35.53
N PHE A 352 3.05 12.76 35.88
CA PHE A 352 2.21 13.72 36.62
C PHE A 352 1.45 14.69 35.68
N PRO A 353 0.40 15.36 36.18
CA PRO A 353 -0.26 16.47 35.49
C PRO A 353 0.72 17.47 34.87
N GLY A 354 0.52 17.74 33.58
CA GLY A 354 1.45 18.51 32.75
C GLY A 354 1.25 18.25 31.26
N HIS A 355 1.86 19.13 30.46
CA HIS A 355 1.97 18.94 29.02
C HIS A 355 3.43 18.59 28.69
N TYR A 356 3.64 17.45 28.03
CA TYR A 356 4.95 16.93 27.65
C TYR A 356 5.03 16.85 26.13
N ILE A 357 5.97 17.59 25.54
CA ILE A 357 6.20 17.64 24.09
C ILE A 357 7.40 16.74 23.78
N VAL A 358 7.22 15.78 22.87
CA VAL A 358 8.19 14.72 22.59
C VAL A 358 8.45 14.60 21.08
N ASP A 359 9.73 14.60 20.69
CA ASP A 359 10.22 14.59 19.30
C ASP A 359 10.78 13.19 18.90
N GLY A 360 10.21 12.12 19.47
CA GLY A 360 10.75 10.76 19.36
C GLY A 360 9.74 9.66 19.70
N VAL A 361 10.14 8.41 19.47
CA VAL A 361 9.27 7.22 19.56
C VAL A 361 9.40 6.51 20.91
N PHE A 362 8.27 6.22 21.55
CA PHE A 362 8.19 5.40 22.75
C PHE A 362 8.25 3.91 22.41
N CYS A 363 9.47 3.38 22.36
CA CYS A 363 9.71 1.97 22.05
C CYS A 363 9.74 1.10 23.32
N ILE A 364 8.71 0.27 23.53
CA ILE A 364 8.49 -0.51 24.76
C ILE A 364 8.70 -2.01 24.48
N ALA A 365 9.92 -2.48 24.75
CA ALA A 365 10.35 -3.87 24.51
C ALA A 365 10.27 -4.80 25.74
N ASP A 366 10.16 -4.24 26.93
CA ASP A 366 10.03 -4.96 28.20
C ASP A 366 8.57 -4.83 28.72
N SER A 367 8.15 -5.69 29.64
CA SER A 367 6.83 -5.60 30.31
C SER A 367 6.80 -4.43 31.29
N VAL A 368 6.49 -3.23 30.80
CA VAL A 368 6.48 -1.97 31.56
C VAL A 368 5.04 -1.45 31.76
N GLU A 369 4.79 -0.81 32.90
CA GLU A 369 3.56 -0.06 33.18
C GLU A 369 3.80 1.45 33.05
N LEU A 370 2.96 2.17 32.31
CA LEU A 370 2.94 3.62 32.19
C LEU A 370 1.61 4.14 32.76
N GLU A 371 1.65 4.85 33.89
CA GLU A 371 0.46 5.37 34.56
C GLU A 371 0.47 6.90 34.64
N GLY A 372 -0.64 7.54 34.26
CA GLY A 372 -0.93 8.93 34.55
C GLY A 372 -1.52 9.11 35.95
N TYR A 373 -0.83 9.86 36.82
CA TYR A 373 -1.29 10.17 38.18
C TYR A 373 -2.23 11.38 38.22
N GLY A 374 -3.42 11.24 37.62
CA GLY A 374 -4.40 12.32 37.50
C GLY A 374 -5.63 11.95 36.64
N LEU A 375 -6.30 12.96 36.09
CA LEU A 375 -7.27 12.77 35.01
C LEU A 375 -6.53 12.72 33.66
N PRO A 376 -7.00 11.97 32.65
CA PRO A 376 -6.29 11.86 31.37
C PRO A 376 -6.08 13.21 30.67
N ASP A 377 -7.08 14.09 30.69
CA ASP A 377 -6.98 15.45 30.12
C ASP A 377 -5.95 16.36 30.82
N ASP A 378 -5.55 16.06 32.07
CA ASP A 378 -4.50 16.80 32.78
C ASP A 378 -3.09 16.32 32.42
N ILE A 379 -2.95 15.16 31.74
CA ILE A 379 -1.66 14.48 31.47
C ILE A 379 -1.52 14.24 29.97
N VAL A 380 -1.06 15.28 29.27
CA VAL A 380 -0.99 15.31 27.81
C VAL A 380 0.44 15.04 27.35
N ILE A 381 0.61 14.05 26.48
CA ILE A 381 1.86 13.79 25.74
C ILE A 381 1.60 14.08 24.26
N GLU A 382 2.20 15.14 23.75
CA GLU A 382 2.10 15.60 22.36
C GLU A 382 3.35 15.18 21.59
N LYS A 383 3.16 14.44 20.48
CA LYS A 383 4.23 14.20 19.52
C LYS A 383 4.41 15.42 18.63
N GLN A 384 5.63 15.98 18.62
CA GLN A 384 6.09 16.88 17.57
C GLN A 384 7.03 16.14 16.60
N GLY A 385 7.44 16.86 15.55
CA GLY A 385 8.33 16.35 14.51
C GLY A 385 7.61 15.46 13.48
N LYS A 386 7.93 15.67 12.20
CA LYS A 386 7.53 14.75 11.12
C LYS A 386 8.25 13.42 11.32
N GLY A 387 7.52 12.32 11.42
CA GLY A 387 8.13 11.00 11.58
C GLY A 387 7.13 9.89 11.86
N ASP A 388 7.59 8.67 11.65
CA ASP A 388 6.77 7.47 11.47
C ASP A 388 5.85 7.18 12.67
N ASN A 389 6.42 6.79 13.81
CA ASN A 389 5.69 6.18 14.94
C ASN A 389 5.59 7.11 16.16
N PHE A 390 4.68 6.79 17.10
CA PHE A 390 4.64 7.45 18.42
C PHE A 390 4.86 6.46 19.57
N PHE A 391 4.07 5.38 19.66
CA PHE A 391 4.29 4.28 20.60
C PHE A 391 4.42 2.95 19.85
N ASP A 392 5.52 2.25 20.04
CA ASP A 392 5.76 0.91 19.48
C ASP A 392 5.91 -0.11 20.62
N CYS A 393 4.96 -1.03 20.76
CA CYS A 393 4.97 -2.06 21.78
C CYS A 393 5.39 -3.43 21.22
N THR A 394 6.45 -4.00 21.79
CA THR A 394 6.91 -5.39 21.55
C THR A 394 7.01 -6.22 22.84
N GLY A 395 6.93 -5.59 24.02
CA GLY A 395 7.01 -6.24 25.32
C GLY A 395 5.86 -7.22 25.62
N ALA A 396 6.15 -8.26 26.41
CA ALA A 396 5.23 -9.38 26.61
C ALA A 396 3.91 -8.98 27.29
N ASN A 397 3.93 -8.03 28.23
CA ASN A 397 2.75 -7.49 28.87
C ASN A 397 2.93 -6.00 29.24
N VAL A 398 2.65 -5.11 28.29
CA VAL A 398 2.68 -3.64 28.47
C VAL A 398 1.34 -3.15 29.00
N ARG A 399 1.35 -2.18 29.93
CA ARG A 399 0.15 -1.47 30.38
C ARG A 399 0.33 0.04 30.26
N ILE A 400 -0.66 0.72 29.70
CA ILE A 400 -0.70 2.18 29.55
C ILE A 400 -2.05 2.66 30.09
N SER A 401 -2.06 3.54 31.09
CA SER A 401 -3.30 4.00 31.73
C SER A 401 -3.28 5.46 32.14
N GLY A 402 -4.43 6.14 32.08
CA GLY A 402 -4.58 7.50 32.62
C GLY A 402 -3.90 8.62 31.81
N LEU A 403 -3.55 8.38 30.54
CA LEU A 403 -2.80 9.34 29.70
C LEU A 403 -3.65 9.86 28.53
N LYS A 404 -3.39 11.10 28.13
CA LYS A 404 -3.85 11.65 26.85
C LYS A 404 -2.68 11.74 25.87
N LEU A 405 -2.79 11.02 24.76
CA LEU A 405 -1.80 11.02 23.67
C LEU A 405 -2.33 11.87 22.52
N VAL A 406 -1.50 12.78 22.01
CA VAL A 406 -1.82 13.68 20.88
C VAL A 406 -0.76 13.53 19.80
N GLN A 407 -1.19 13.33 18.56
CA GLN A 407 -0.33 13.09 17.40
C GLN A 407 -0.54 14.15 16.33
N HIS A 408 0.55 14.69 15.78
CA HIS A 408 0.56 15.66 14.68
C HIS A 408 1.59 15.26 13.60
N ASP A 409 1.27 15.54 12.32
CA ASP A 409 2.16 15.38 11.16
C ASP A 409 2.88 14.00 11.08
N ALA A 410 2.19 12.93 11.48
CA ALA A 410 2.72 11.57 11.52
C ALA A 410 2.40 10.76 10.26
N VAL A 411 3.05 9.60 10.11
CA VAL A 411 2.84 8.65 8.99
C VAL A 411 2.10 7.40 9.48
N GLU A 412 2.58 6.77 10.55
CA GLU A 412 1.91 5.63 11.19
C GLU A 412 1.00 6.05 12.35
N GLY A 413 0.30 5.09 12.93
CA GLY A 413 -0.69 5.34 13.97
C GLY A 413 -0.12 5.72 15.34
N ILE A 414 -1.02 6.11 16.25
CA ILE A 414 -0.66 6.59 17.58
C ILE A 414 -0.05 5.50 18.47
N LEU A 415 -0.41 4.23 18.23
CA LEU A 415 0.09 3.05 18.93
C LEU A 415 0.16 1.85 17.99
N ASN A 416 1.36 1.33 17.76
CA ASN A 416 1.61 0.03 17.13
C ASN A 416 1.83 -1.05 18.21
N ILE A 417 1.22 -2.22 18.03
CA ILE A 417 1.46 -3.40 18.86
C ILE A 417 1.94 -4.52 17.93
N HIS A 418 3.23 -4.82 17.96
CA HIS A 418 3.83 -5.83 17.07
C HIS A 418 3.74 -7.23 17.66
N HIS A 419 4.03 -7.36 18.96
CA HIS A 419 4.07 -8.62 19.70
C HIS A 419 3.63 -8.43 21.15
N GLY A 420 3.32 -9.53 21.83
CA GLY A 420 2.90 -9.52 23.23
C GLY A 420 1.50 -8.96 23.43
N LYS A 421 1.20 -8.61 24.69
CA LYS A 421 -0.07 -8.04 25.13
C LYS A 421 0.12 -6.57 25.50
N THR A 422 -0.70 -5.68 24.95
CA THR A 422 -0.78 -4.28 25.39
C THR A 422 -2.17 -3.98 25.94
N THR A 423 -2.21 -3.46 27.17
CA THR A 423 -3.45 -3.05 27.86
C THR A 423 -3.53 -1.52 27.92
N LEU A 424 -4.57 -0.94 27.30
CA LEU A 424 -4.96 0.47 27.43
C LEU A 424 -6.14 0.59 28.39
N GLU A 425 -6.06 1.47 29.39
CA GLU A 425 -7.16 1.66 30.35
C GLU A 425 -7.30 3.12 30.81
N ASN A 426 -8.48 3.73 30.58
CA ASN A 426 -8.75 5.15 30.89
C ASN A 426 -7.75 6.10 30.18
N CYS A 427 -7.56 5.91 28.87
CA CYS A 427 -6.69 6.75 28.03
C CYS A 427 -7.52 7.54 26.99
N VAL A 428 -6.96 8.65 26.52
CA VAL A 428 -7.55 9.48 25.46
C VAL A 428 -6.56 9.59 24.30
N LEU A 429 -6.98 9.19 23.11
CA LEU A 429 -6.13 9.09 21.92
C LEU A 429 -6.62 10.06 20.83
N GLN A 430 -5.91 11.17 20.66
CA GLN A 430 -6.13 12.13 19.59
C GLN A 430 -5.15 11.82 18.45
N CYS A 431 -5.63 11.02 17.49
CA CYS A 431 -4.89 10.51 16.35
C CYS A 431 -5.00 11.46 15.15
N GLU A 432 -4.06 11.38 14.21
CA GLU A 432 -4.18 12.07 12.92
C GLU A 432 -4.25 11.10 11.73
N THR A 433 -3.45 10.03 11.72
CA THR A 433 -3.45 9.02 10.64
C THR A 433 -4.32 7.83 11.02
N THR A 434 -3.73 6.70 11.41
CA THR A 434 -4.42 5.56 12.02
C THR A 434 -4.42 5.75 13.55
N GLY A 435 -5.38 5.16 14.26
CA GLY A 435 -5.32 5.08 15.72
C GLY A 435 -4.39 3.97 16.19
N ILE A 436 -4.97 2.87 16.67
CA ILE A 436 -4.20 1.71 17.18
C ILE A 436 -4.04 0.67 16.08
N THR A 437 -2.83 0.13 15.88
CA THR A 437 -2.55 -0.95 14.94
C THR A 437 -2.13 -2.23 15.67
N VAL A 438 -2.94 -3.29 15.59
CA VAL A 438 -2.69 -4.60 16.20
C VAL A 438 -2.15 -5.56 15.13
N ARG A 439 -0.85 -5.84 15.15
CA ARG A 439 -0.18 -6.69 14.15
C ARG A 439 -0.43 -8.19 14.42
N MET A 440 0.06 -9.04 13.52
CA MET A 440 -0.18 -10.48 13.58
C MET A 440 0.31 -11.11 14.90
N SER A 441 -0.53 -11.97 15.48
CA SER A 441 -0.28 -12.66 16.77
C SER A 441 -0.04 -11.74 18.00
N ALA A 442 -0.39 -10.45 17.92
CA ALA A 442 -0.40 -9.54 19.05
C ALA A 442 -1.77 -9.51 19.77
N GLU A 443 -1.80 -9.10 21.04
CA GLU A 443 -3.03 -8.89 21.80
C GLU A 443 -3.20 -7.42 22.22
N LEU A 444 -4.34 -6.81 21.86
CA LEU A 444 -4.83 -5.54 22.41
C LEU A 444 -5.97 -5.78 23.41
N VAL A 445 -5.88 -5.14 24.58
CA VAL A 445 -7.01 -4.97 25.52
C VAL A 445 -7.22 -3.49 25.79
N MET A 446 -8.25 -2.88 25.21
CA MET A 446 -8.59 -1.47 25.39
C MET A 446 -9.85 -1.33 26.25
N LYS A 447 -9.78 -0.54 27.33
CA LYS A 447 -10.90 -0.34 28.26
C LYS A 447 -11.16 1.12 28.59
N ASN A 448 -12.43 1.51 28.70
CA ASN A 448 -12.87 2.82 29.21
C ASN A 448 -12.11 4.01 28.58
N SER A 449 -11.70 3.89 27.30
CA SER A 449 -10.78 4.81 26.63
C SER A 449 -11.43 5.39 25.38
N ASP A 450 -11.08 6.62 25.01
CA ASP A 450 -11.64 7.30 23.84
C ASP A 450 -10.58 7.50 22.74
N LEU A 451 -10.95 7.26 21.49
CA LEU A 451 -10.07 7.36 20.31
C LEU A 451 -10.75 8.15 19.19
N TYR A 452 -10.08 9.19 18.69
CA TYR A 452 -10.64 10.08 17.69
C TYR A 452 -9.63 10.80 16.78
N GLY A 453 -10.12 11.33 15.66
CA GLY A 453 -9.36 12.18 14.73
C GLY A 453 -8.64 11.47 13.59
N ALA A 454 -8.60 10.13 13.61
CA ALA A 454 -7.87 9.32 12.65
C ALA A 454 -8.39 9.49 11.20
N LYS A 455 -7.59 10.07 10.29
CA LYS A 455 -7.84 10.11 8.83
C LYS A 455 -7.84 8.70 8.17
N GLY A 456 -7.37 7.69 8.89
CA GLY A 456 -7.42 6.26 8.57
C GLY A 456 -8.41 5.51 9.46
N ALA A 457 -8.07 4.27 9.83
CA ALA A 457 -8.87 3.48 10.76
C ALA A 457 -8.64 3.93 12.21
N GLY A 458 -9.69 3.93 13.04
CA GLY A 458 -9.55 4.13 14.48
C GLY A 458 -8.79 2.98 15.16
N VAL A 459 -9.17 1.73 14.86
CA VAL A 459 -8.38 0.54 15.23
C VAL A 459 -8.20 -0.35 14.00
N GLU A 460 -6.96 -0.70 13.66
CA GLU A 460 -6.63 -1.64 12.59
C GLU A 460 -6.16 -2.98 13.16
N ILE A 461 -6.74 -4.09 12.68
CA ILE A 461 -6.58 -5.45 13.23
C ILE A 461 -6.09 -6.40 12.13
N TYR A 462 -4.92 -7.02 12.30
CA TYR A 462 -4.31 -7.97 11.35
C TYR A 462 -4.67 -9.44 11.65
N PRO A 463 -4.44 -10.39 10.72
CA PRO A 463 -4.70 -11.83 10.92
C PRO A 463 -3.97 -12.40 12.15
N GLY A 464 -4.53 -13.44 12.77
CA GLY A 464 -3.98 -14.11 13.95
C GLY A 464 -3.93 -13.27 15.24
N SER A 465 -4.28 -11.99 15.21
CA SER A 465 -4.28 -11.13 16.39
C SER A 465 -5.48 -11.37 17.32
N MET A 466 -5.39 -10.87 18.56
CA MET A 466 -6.52 -10.82 19.50
C MET A 466 -6.83 -9.37 19.88
N CYS A 467 -8.10 -8.99 19.84
CA CYS A 467 -8.54 -7.62 20.14
C CYS A 467 -9.74 -7.62 21.09
N THR A 468 -9.59 -7.02 22.27
CA THR A 468 -10.66 -6.90 23.28
C THR A 468 -10.95 -5.43 23.57
N LEU A 469 -12.12 -4.96 23.14
CA LEU A 469 -12.58 -3.58 23.30
C LEU A 469 -13.75 -3.53 24.28
N LEU A 470 -13.58 -2.89 25.44
CA LEU A 470 -14.58 -2.80 26.51
C LEU A 470 -14.90 -1.33 26.87
N HIS A 471 -16.13 -0.88 26.65
CA HIS A 471 -16.62 0.45 27.06
C HIS A 471 -15.85 1.64 26.46
N ASN A 472 -15.32 1.52 25.25
CA ASN A 472 -14.53 2.58 24.59
C ASN A 472 -15.39 3.46 23.67
N GLY A 473 -15.02 4.74 23.51
CA GLY A 473 -15.47 5.59 22.42
C GLY A 473 -14.52 5.50 21.22
N ILE A 474 -15.05 5.26 20.02
CA ILE A 474 -14.27 5.29 18.77
C ILE A 474 -15.03 6.14 17.76
N HIS A 475 -14.59 7.39 17.53
CA HIS A 475 -15.40 8.36 16.80
C HIS A 475 -14.61 9.41 16.02
N HIS A 476 -15.23 10.00 15.00
CA HIS A 476 -14.57 10.98 14.12
C HIS A 476 -13.27 10.44 13.50
N CYS A 477 -13.29 9.17 13.11
CA CYS A 477 -12.26 8.50 12.31
C CYS A 477 -12.78 8.31 10.87
N LYS A 478 -11.92 8.01 9.89
CA LYS A 478 -12.41 7.65 8.55
C LYS A 478 -13.17 6.32 8.61
N GLU A 479 -12.53 5.25 9.07
CA GLU A 479 -13.21 4.00 9.42
C GLU A 479 -13.12 3.78 10.94
N GLY A 480 -14.15 3.21 11.58
CA GLY A 480 -14.12 2.99 13.04
C GLY A 480 -13.12 1.92 13.45
N ILE A 481 -13.38 0.69 13.04
CA ILE A 481 -12.48 -0.46 13.20
C ILE A 481 -12.29 -1.10 11.82
N LEU A 482 -11.05 -1.38 11.43
CA LEU A 482 -10.69 -2.00 10.15
C LEU A 482 -10.02 -3.35 10.40
N ILE A 483 -10.66 -4.42 9.94
CA ILE A 483 -10.17 -5.79 10.08
C ILE A 483 -9.58 -6.21 8.74
N LYS A 484 -8.27 -6.49 8.72
CA LYS A 484 -7.55 -7.03 7.56
C LYS A 484 -7.54 -8.54 7.66
N SER A 485 -8.30 -9.21 6.79
CA SER A 485 -8.37 -10.67 6.69
C SER A 485 -7.76 -11.18 5.38
N PHE A 486 -6.60 -10.62 5.01
CA PHE A 486 -5.75 -11.24 3.99
C PHE A 486 -5.27 -12.60 4.51
N LEU A 487 -5.40 -13.68 3.73
CA LEU A 487 -4.45 -14.80 3.55
C LEU A 487 -5.13 -16.10 3.11
N ASP A 488 -4.36 -16.90 2.35
CA ASP A 488 -4.59 -18.33 2.12
C ASP A 488 -4.39 -19.16 3.42
N GLU A 489 -4.60 -20.48 3.31
CA GLU A 489 -4.82 -21.51 4.36
C GLU A 489 -3.87 -21.59 5.59
N HIS A 490 -2.88 -20.72 5.72
CA HIS A 490 -1.74 -20.87 6.63
C HIS A 490 -1.77 -19.99 7.91
N TYR A 491 -2.82 -19.19 8.13
CA TYR A 491 -2.89 -18.23 9.26
C TYR A 491 -4.23 -18.28 10.01
N ASP A 492 -4.15 -18.09 11.34
CA ASP A 492 -5.33 -18.04 12.21
C ASP A 492 -6.24 -16.83 11.91
N VAL A 493 -7.55 -17.05 12.00
CA VAL A 493 -8.55 -15.97 11.99
C VAL A 493 -8.38 -15.09 13.25
N PRO A 494 -8.37 -13.75 13.14
CA PRO A 494 -8.21 -12.87 14.30
C PRO A 494 -9.41 -12.95 15.24
N LYS A 495 -9.17 -12.82 16.56
CA LYS A 495 -10.19 -13.05 17.61
C LYS A 495 -10.59 -11.74 18.28
N ILE A 496 -11.82 -11.31 18.02
CA ILE A 496 -12.33 -9.97 18.36
C ILE A 496 -13.45 -10.09 19.40
N THR A 497 -13.33 -9.33 20.49
CA THR A 497 -14.33 -9.17 21.55
C THR A 497 -14.69 -7.69 21.68
N MET A 498 -15.98 -7.36 21.58
CA MET A 498 -16.48 -5.99 21.67
C MET A 498 -17.64 -5.92 22.67
N VAL A 499 -17.45 -5.24 23.80
CA VAL A 499 -18.51 -5.06 24.81
C VAL A 499 -18.73 -3.58 25.14
N ASN A 500 -19.97 -3.12 25.03
CA ASN A 500 -20.45 -1.79 25.44
C ASN A 500 -19.71 -0.58 24.82
N ASN A 501 -19.01 -0.74 23.68
CA ASN A 501 -18.32 0.36 23.00
C ASN A 501 -19.32 1.29 22.30
N VAL A 502 -18.95 2.56 22.08
CA VAL A 502 -19.76 3.56 21.39
C VAL A 502 -19.01 4.04 20.15
N ILE A 503 -19.46 3.60 18.97
CA ILE A 503 -18.79 3.86 17.69
C ILE A 503 -19.68 4.79 16.85
N HIS A 504 -19.20 5.98 16.50
CA HIS A 504 -20.04 7.00 15.87
C HIS A 504 -19.28 8.11 15.12
N ASN A 505 -19.99 8.92 14.33
CA ASN A 505 -19.44 10.09 13.64
C ASN A 505 -18.23 9.81 12.72
N ASN A 506 -18.01 8.57 12.32
CA ASN A 506 -16.96 8.21 11.37
C ASN A 506 -17.37 8.56 9.93
N GLU A 507 -16.43 8.65 8.99
CA GLU A 507 -16.74 8.97 7.60
C GLU A 507 -17.29 7.77 6.81
N GLY A 508 -16.81 6.56 7.12
CA GLY A 508 -17.13 5.27 6.50
C GLY A 508 -18.02 4.39 7.40
N TYR A 509 -17.61 3.16 7.69
CA TYR A 509 -18.40 2.23 8.52
C TYR A 509 -17.92 2.21 9.98
N GLY A 510 -18.77 1.67 10.87
CA GLY A 510 -18.41 1.44 12.27
C GLY A 510 -17.38 0.32 12.43
N VAL A 511 -17.57 -0.79 11.71
CA VAL A 511 -16.56 -1.84 11.51
C VAL A 511 -16.50 -2.19 10.02
N VAL A 512 -15.27 -2.33 9.51
CA VAL A 512 -14.96 -2.78 8.15
C VAL A 512 -14.22 -4.10 8.21
N LEU A 513 -14.55 -5.03 7.30
CA LEU A 513 -13.74 -6.22 7.03
C LEU A 513 -13.22 -6.18 5.59
N VAL A 514 -11.94 -6.43 5.40
CA VAL A 514 -11.30 -6.62 4.10
C VAL A 514 -10.99 -8.10 3.90
N ARG A 515 -11.66 -8.74 2.93
CA ARG A 515 -11.41 -10.12 2.50
C ARG A 515 -10.74 -10.13 1.11
N PRO A 516 -9.95 -11.15 0.73
CA PRO A 516 -9.54 -11.35 -0.66
C PRO A 516 -10.76 -11.69 -1.53
N GLY A 517 -10.68 -11.40 -2.82
CA GLY A 517 -11.56 -11.94 -3.84
C GLY A 517 -11.54 -13.48 -3.86
N PRO A 518 -12.67 -14.14 -4.19
CA PRO A 518 -12.68 -15.58 -4.38
C PRO A 518 -11.81 -15.93 -5.58
N SER A 519 -10.72 -16.66 -5.36
CA SER A 519 -9.92 -17.25 -6.43
C SER A 519 -10.76 -18.30 -7.17
N GLU A 520 -10.77 -18.27 -8.51
CA GLU A 520 -11.52 -19.25 -9.33
C GLU A 520 -10.83 -20.63 -9.39
N VAL A 521 -10.45 -21.18 -8.23
CA VAL A 521 -10.01 -22.57 -8.12
C VAL A 521 -11.24 -23.46 -8.13
N LYS A 522 -11.43 -24.22 -9.22
CA LYS A 522 -12.61 -25.06 -9.42
C LYS A 522 -12.64 -26.22 -8.41
N ASP A 523 -13.74 -26.30 -7.65
CA ASP A 523 -14.10 -27.47 -6.84
C ASP A 523 -14.04 -28.75 -7.67
N ALA A 524 -13.11 -29.65 -7.35
CA ALA A 524 -12.86 -30.86 -8.14
C ALA A 524 -12.34 -32.07 -7.33
N SER A 525 -12.86 -32.31 -6.11
CA SER A 525 -13.12 -33.69 -5.64
C SER A 525 -13.83 -33.75 -4.28
N ALA A 526 -15.06 -34.25 -4.30
CA ALA A 526 -15.67 -34.92 -3.16
C ALA A 526 -15.66 -36.44 -3.41
N GLU A 527 -15.69 -37.23 -2.32
CA GLU A 527 -15.59 -38.71 -2.29
C GLU A 527 -14.21 -39.28 -2.69
N THR A 528 -13.63 -40.30 -2.03
CA THR A 528 -14.19 -41.30 -1.10
C THR A 528 -13.26 -41.60 0.09
N THR A 529 -13.80 -42.13 1.18
CA THR A 529 -13.04 -42.54 2.39
C THR A 529 -12.47 -43.97 2.31
N LYS A 530 -11.28 -44.19 2.91
CA LYS A 530 -10.88 -45.43 3.60
C LYS A 530 -9.56 -45.33 4.37
N ASP A 531 -9.51 -45.96 5.54
CA ASP A 531 -8.35 -45.94 6.45
C ASP A 531 -7.21 -46.88 6.03
N VAL A 532 -5.97 -46.40 6.11
CA VAL A 532 -4.77 -47.20 6.45
C VAL A 532 -3.92 -46.38 7.43
N LYS A 533 -3.16 -47.05 8.31
CA LYS A 533 -2.43 -46.41 9.41
C LYS A 533 -1.00 -45.99 9.02
N THR A 534 -0.60 -44.84 9.57
CA THR A 534 0.71 -44.54 10.19
C THR A 534 1.95 -45.30 9.70
N GLU A 535 2.84 -44.59 9.02
CA GLU A 535 4.29 -44.73 9.18
C GLU A 535 4.96 -43.35 8.96
N GLU A 536 6.08 -43.08 9.62
CA GLU A 536 6.77 -41.78 9.60
C GLU A 536 7.95 -41.81 8.62
N ASN A 537 7.98 -40.93 7.61
CA ASN A 537 9.12 -40.00 7.36
C ASN A 537 9.09 -39.24 6.01
N GLU A 538 9.74 -38.07 6.07
CA GLU A 538 10.43 -37.32 4.98
C GLU A 538 9.60 -36.65 3.86
N LEU A 539 10.23 -35.62 3.26
CA LEU A 539 9.63 -34.62 2.36
C LEU A 539 9.47 -35.15 0.92
N PRO A 540 8.54 -34.57 0.14
CA PRO A 540 8.97 -34.04 -1.16
C PRO A 540 8.28 -32.73 -1.58
N GLY A 541 8.55 -31.61 -0.89
CA GLY A 541 8.17 -30.27 -1.39
C GLY A 541 9.08 -29.75 -2.51
N LEU A 542 10.41 -29.93 -2.37
CA LEU A 542 11.40 -29.39 -3.31
C LEU A 542 11.45 -30.10 -4.67
N LEU A 543 11.02 -31.36 -4.76
CA LEU A 543 11.28 -32.18 -5.95
C LEU A 543 10.51 -31.71 -7.20
N MET A 544 9.31 -31.15 -7.02
CA MET A 544 8.49 -30.62 -8.11
C MET A 544 9.07 -29.30 -8.67
N MET A 545 9.55 -28.41 -7.80
CA MET A 545 10.28 -27.21 -8.22
C MET A 545 11.59 -27.55 -8.95
N GLY A 546 12.28 -28.61 -8.52
CA GLY A 546 13.47 -29.11 -9.22
C GLY A 546 13.20 -29.56 -10.66
N LEU A 547 12.08 -30.26 -10.92
CA LEU A 547 11.69 -30.65 -12.29
C LEU A 547 11.29 -29.44 -13.15
N PHE A 548 10.58 -28.47 -12.57
CA PHE A 548 10.15 -27.27 -13.31
C PHE A 548 11.37 -26.40 -13.70
N CYS A 549 12.28 -26.16 -12.74
CA CYS A 549 13.52 -25.42 -12.94
C CYS A 549 14.40 -26.05 -14.03
N MET A 550 14.61 -27.37 -14.00
CA MET A 550 15.35 -28.09 -15.05
C MET A 550 14.74 -27.92 -16.46
N THR A 551 13.41 -27.81 -16.55
CA THR A 551 12.72 -27.63 -17.84
C THR A 551 12.96 -26.21 -18.40
N VAL A 552 12.80 -25.18 -17.57
CA VAL A 552 13.05 -23.76 -17.94
C VAL A 552 14.52 -23.54 -18.32
N VAL A 553 15.45 -24.07 -17.52
CA VAL A 553 16.91 -23.96 -17.75
C VAL A 553 17.31 -24.62 -19.07
N THR A 554 16.66 -25.73 -19.46
CA THR A 554 16.90 -26.38 -20.75
C THR A 554 16.45 -25.50 -21.93
N PHE A 555 15.33 -24.78 -21.78
CA PHE A 555 14.79 -23.90 -22.82
C PHE A 555 15.62 -22.61 -22.99
N LEU A 556 16.18 -22.07 -21.89
CA LEU A 556 16.98 -20.84 -21.90
C LEU A 556 18.43 -21.02 -22.40
N LEU A 557 18.97 -22.25 -22.39
CA LEU A 557 20.37 -22.51 -22.79
C LEU A 557 20.55 -22.99 -24.24
N PHE A 558 19.53 -23.53 -24.92
CA PHE A 558 19.67 -24.14 -26.26
C PHE A 558 18.51 -23.82 -27.23
N PRO A 559 18.57 -22.70 -28.00
CA PRO A 559 17.58 -22.37 -29.01
C PRO A 559 17.80 -23.18 -30.31
N ALA A 560 17.03 -24.27 -30.52
CA ALA A 560 17.23 -25.21 -31.64
C ALA A 560 15.97 -25.49 -32.49
N LEU A 561 15.81 -24.73 -33.58
CA LEU A 561 15.40 -25.16 -34.93
C LEU A 561 14.28 -26.22 -35.12
N GLY A 562 13.15 -25.82 -35.75
CA GLY A 562 12.52 -26.66 -36.79
C GLY A 562 10.97 -26.72 -36.87
N ASN A 563 10.40 -26.21 -37.96
CA ASN A 563 8.98 -26.39 -38.32
C ASN A 563 8.60 -27.86 -38.62
N ILE A 564 7.48 -28.34 -38.04
CA ILE A 564 6.56 -29.32 -38.68
C ILE A 564 5.11 -28.95 -38.32
N GLN A 565 4.17 -29.02 -39.29
CA GLN A 565 2.74 -28.77 -39.08
C GLN A 565 1.97 -30.01 -38.58
N PRO A 566 0.87 -29.86 -37.83
CA PRO A 566 -0.08 -30.94 -37.55
C PRO A 566 -1.05 -31.17 -38.73
N THR A 567 -1.38 -32.44 -39.00
CA THR A 567 -2.32 -32.85 -40.07
C THR A 567 -3.68 -33.25 -39.48
N GLN A 568 -4.78 -32.97 -40.19
CA GLN A 568 -6.14 -33.25 -39.75
C GLN A 568 -6.63 -34.68 -40.05
N SER A 569 -7.36 -35.27 -39.09
CA SER A 569 -8.52 -36.17 -39.29
C SER A 569 -9.26 -36.31 -37.94
N GLY A 570 -10.57 -36.60 -37.87
CA GLY A 570 -11.59 -36.65 -38.91
C GLY A 570 -12.74 -37.61 -38.54
N GLU A 571 -13.98 -37.10 -38.51
CA GLU A 571 -15.26 -37.86 -38.46
C GLU A 571 -15.52 -38.68 -37.15
N GLU A 572 -16.74 -39.03 -36.72
CA GLU A 572 -18.10 -38.86 -37.31
C GLU A 572 -19.23 -38.75 -36.24
N THR A 573 -20.47 -38.59 -36.72
CA THR A 573 -21.84 -38.55 -36.12
C THR A 573 -22.15 -39.44 -34.87
N ALA A 574 -23.24 -39.25 -34.09
CA ALA A 574 -24.64 -38.95 -34.49
C ALA A 574 -25.56 -38.29 -33.41
N SER A 575 -26.86 -38.20 -33.71
CA SER A 575 -27.89 -37.33 -33.08
C SER A 575 -29.06 -38.11 -32.40
N VAL A 576 -30.20 -37.44 -32.12
CA VAL A 576 -31.54 -37.98 -31.67
C VAL A 576 -31.70 -38.11 -30.12
N GLU A 577 -32.77 -37.66 -29.42
CA GLU A 577 -34.08 -37.04 -29.79
C GLU A 577 -34.72 -36.08 -28.74
N GLU A 578 -35.75 -35.34 -29.20
CA GLU A 578 -36.91 -34.63 -28.60
C GLU A 578 -37.03 -34.04 -27.17
N VAL A 579 -37.94 -33.05 -27.11
CA VAL A 579 -38.40 -32.23 -25.97
C VAL A 579 -39.89 -32.48 -25.70
N ARG A 580 -40.33 -32.42 -24.42
CA ARG A 580 -41.62 -31.87 -23.92
C ARG A 580 -41.51 -31.69 -22.39
N GLN A 581 -41.79 -30.53 -21.80
CA GLN A 581 -43.06 -29.79 -21.67
C GLN A 581 -44.10 -30.48 -20.77
N GLU A 582 -44.39 -29.85 -19.63
CA GLU A 582 -45.66 -29.96 -18.91
C GLU A 582 -46.31 -28.57 -18.80
N GLN A 583 -47.64 -28.53 -18.90
CA GLN A 583 -48.48 -27.43 -18.41
C GLN A 583 -49.74 -28.01 -17.74
N GLN A 584 -50.30 -27.18 -16.86
CA GLN A 584 -51.64 -27.18 -16.23
C GLN A 584 -52.80 -27.66 -17.16
N PRO A 585 -54.04 -28.02 -16.68
CA PRO A 585 -54.80 -27.20 -15.71
C PRO A 585 -55.96 -27.85 -14.88
N GLU A 586 -56.70 -26.98 -14.14
CA GLU A 586 -58.18 -26.98 -13.89
C GLU A 586 -58.87 -28.06 -13.01
N CYS A 587 -60.02 -27.80 -12.33
CA CYS A 587 -60.76 -26.54 -12.02
C CYS A 587 -61.20 -26.52 -10.52
N VAL A 588 -62.43 -26.29 -9.98
CA VAL A 588 -63.85 -26.16 -10.41
C VAL A 588 -64.57 -25.11 -9.49
N THR A 589 -65.81 -24.70 -9.83
CA THR A 589 -66.71 -23.69 -9.20
C THR A 589 -67.51 -24.22 -7.96
N ASP A 590 -68.43 -23.52 -7.25
CA ASP A 590 -69.12 -22.20 -7.38
C ASP A 590 -69.79 -21.70 -6.05
N GLU A 591 -70.42 -20.50 -6.09
CA GLU A 591 -71.43 -19.87 -5.16
C GLU A 591 -71.02 -19.56 -3.68
N LEU A 592 -70.99 -18.30 -3.20
CA LEU A 592 -72.07 -17.33 -2.82
C LEU A 592 -72.83 -17.72 -1.51
N GLU A 593 -73.15 -16.84 -0.53
CA GLU A 593 -72.92 -15.40 -0.25
C GLU A 593 -73.20 -15.17 1.28
N ARG A 594 -72.54 -14.31 2.08
CA ARG A 594 -72.84 -12.88 2.40
C ARG A 594 -72.24 -12.59 3.81
N TYR A 595 -71.58 -11.48 4.15
CA TYR A 595 -72.17 -10.15 4.48
C TYR A 595 -71.10 -9.05 4.68
N GLU A 596 -71.33 -7.86 4.10
CA GLU A 596 -70.93 -6.48 4.49
C GLU A 596 -69.50 -6.16 5.02
N ARG A 597 -68.85 -5.03 4.66
CA ARG A 597 -69.34 -3.74 4.14
C ARG A 597 -68.24 -2.96 3.37
N ALA A 598 -68.62 -2.23 2.31
CA ALA A 598 -67.81 -1.26 1.56
C ALA A 598 -68.75 -0.14 1.02
N GLU A 599 -68.49 1.17 1.17
CA GLU A 599 -67.63 2.09 0.38
C GLU A 599 -68.20 2.65 -0.94
N THR A 600 -68.00 3.96 -1.12
CA THR A 600 -67.86 4.79 -2.34
C THR A 600 -67.23 6.11 -1.87
N SER A 601 -66.45 6.91 -2.60
CA SER A 601 -65.75 6.87 -3.91
C SER A 601 -64.78 8.08 -3.87
N GLY A 602 -63.68 8.23 -4.61
CA GLY A 602 -63.13 7.52 -5.77
C GLY A 602 -62.35 8.54 -6.61
N GLN A 603 -61.01 8.50 -6.58
CA GLN A 603 -60.13 9.40 -7.35
C GLN A 603 -58.68 8.86 -7.42
N THR A 604 -58.52 7.62 -7.88
CA THR A 604 -57.28 6.84 -7.73
C THR A 604 -56.91 6.10 -9.01
N GLU A 605 -56.35 6.82 -9.99
CA GLU A 605 -55.78 6.21 -11.21
C GLU A 605 -54.48 6.92 -11.61
N GLY A 606 -54.50 8.25 -11.84
CA GLY A 606 -53.29 9.00 -12.21
C GLY A 606 -52.16 9.03 -11.16
N ASN A 607 -52.48 8.93 -9.87
CA ASN A 607 -51.46 8.87 -8.81
C ASN A 607 -50.76 7.50 -8.71
N CYS A 608 -51.39 6.44 -9.22
CA CYS A 608 -50.87 5.08 -9.17
C CYS A 608 -49.66 4.93 -10.11
N GLU A 609 -49.76 5.50 -11.32
CA GLU A 609 -48.68 5.48 -12.31
C GLU A 609 -47.50 6.34 -11.87
N ILE A 610 -47.74 7.55 -11.35
CA ILE A 610 -46.68 8.44 -10.83
C ILE A 610 -45.95 7.80 -9.63
N ALA A 611 -46.67 7.13 -8.73
CA ALA A 611 -46.04 6.41 -7.61
C ALA A 611 -45.17 5.23 -8.10
N ASN A 612 -45.65 4.49 -9.11
CA ASN A 612 -44.90 3.39 -9.72
C ASN A 612 -43.69 3.88 -10.52
N GLU A 613 -43.79 5.01 -11.23
CA GLU A 613 -42.66 5.59 -11.99
C GLU A 613 -41.61 6.23 -11.07
N LEU A 614 -42.02 6.91 -9.99
CA LEU A 614 -41.12 7.36 -8.93
C LEU A 614 -40.46 6.17 -8.23
N GLY A 615 -41.19 5.09 -7.95
CA GLY A 615 -40.65 3.84 -7.41
C GLY A 615 -39.64 3.19 -8.36
N ALA A 616 -39.94 3.10 -9.66
CA ALA A 616 -39.05 2.59 -10.69
C ALA A 616 -37.82 3.49 -10.90
N THR A 617 -37.96 4.81 -10.74
CA THR A 617 -36.87 5.78 -10.86
C THR A 617 -35.97 5.77 -9.63
N ALA A 618 -36.54 5.62 -8.42
CA ALA A 618 -35.79 5.37 -7.19
C ALA A 618 -35.07 4.02 -7.25
N ALA A 619 -35.73 2.96 -7.74
CA ALA A 619 -35.10 1.67 -7.97
C ALA A 619 -33.98 1.74 -9.02
N LYS A 620 -34.15 2.50 -10.11
CA LYS A 620 -33.08 2.77 -11.10
C LYS A 620 -31.93 3.57 -10.49
N LYS A 621 -32.19 4.62 -9.70
CA LYS A 621 -31.13 5.37 -9.00
C LYS A 621 -30.40 4.49 -7.99
N SER A 622 -31.12 3.64 -7.24
CA SER A 622 -30.54 2.64 -6.33
C SER A 622 -29.69 1.60 -7.09
N LYS A 623 -30.18 1.04 -8.19
CA LYS A 623 -29.39 0.12 -9.05
C LYS A 623 -28.16 0.80 -9.67
N MET A 624 -28.26 2.06 -10.08
CA MET A 624 -27.15 2.82 -10.66
C MET A 624 -26.13 3.23 -9.59
N HIS A 625 -26.57 3.50 -8.36
CA HIS A 625 -25.70 3.76 -7.22
C HIS A 625 -25.00 2.48 -6.75
N LYS A 626 -25.73 1.35 -6.62
CA LYS A 626 -25.13 0.02 -6.41
C LYS A 626 -24.13 -0.35 -7.52
N LYS A 627 -24.46 -0.10 -8.80
CA LYS A 627 -23.52 -0.35 -9.91
C LYS A 627 -22.25 0.48 -9.79
N ARG A 628 -22.36 1.78 -9.46
CA ARG A 628 -21.22 2.65 -9.19
C ARG A 628 -20.42 2.28 -7.94
N LEU A 629 -21.04 1.63 -6.94
CA LEU A 629 -20.35 1.10 -5.77
C LEU A 629 -19.60 -0.20 -6.11
N SER A 630 -20.19 -1.11 -6.90
CA SER A 630 -19.50 -2.30 -7.42
C SER A 630 -18.39 -1.97 -8.41
N GLU A 631 -18.54 -0.89 -9.21
CA GLU A 631 -17.49 -0.34 -10.08
C GLU A 631 -16.36 0.37 -9.28
N LEU A 632 -16.48 0.45 -7.95
CA LEU A 632 -15.49 0.99 -7.01
C LEU A 632 -15.06 -0.04 -5.94
N GLY A 633 -15.38 -1.33 -6.12
CA GLY A 633 -14.99 -2.41 -5.18
C GLY A 633 -15.72 -2.41 -3.83
N ILE A 634 -16.78 -1.61 -3.66
CA ILE A 634 -17.53 -1.51 -2.40
C ILE A 634 -18.72 -2.47 -2.45
N THR A 635 -18.60 -3.61 -1.77
CA THR A 635 -19.67 -4.60 -1.63
C THR A 635 -20.66 -4.23 -0.51
N GLU A 636 -21.78 -4.96 -0.45
CA GLU A 636 -22.97 -4.53 0.28
C GLU A 636 -22.83 -4.66 1.82
N ALA A 637 -23.78 -4.06 2.56
CA ALA A 637 -23.86 -4.24 4.01
C ALA A 637 -24.20 -5.71 4.34
N ASP A 638 -23.19 -6.45 4.81
CA ASP A 638 -23.25 -7.88 5.08
C ASP A 638 -24.07 -8.16 6.36
N GLU A 639 -25.32 -8.62 6.22
CA GLU A 639 -26.17 -8.95 7.38
C GLU A 639 -25.63 -10.15 8.21
N ASN A 640 -24.72 -10.96 7.64
CA ASN A 640 -24.02 -12.04 8.33
C ASN A 640 -22.61 -11.65 8.83
N PHE A 641 -22.23 -10.36 8.77
CA PHE A 641 -20.93 -9.88 9.26
C PHE A 641 -20.60 -10.36 10.69
N MET A 642 -21.63 -10.44 11.54
CA MET A 642 -21.51 -10.81 12.97
C MET A 642 -21.47 -12.32 13.21
N SER A 643 -21.73 -13.17 12.21
CA SER A 643 -21.74 -14.63 12.34
C SER A 643 -20.45 -15.30 11.83
N GLN A 644 -19.35 -14.55 11.80
CA GLN A 644 -18.03 -15.03 11.41
C GLN A 644 -17.26 -15.48 12.66
N ASP A 645 -16.49 -16.58 12.56
CA ASP A 645 -15.72 -17.19 13.66
C ASP A 645 -14.68 -16.24 14.31
N MET A 646 -14.43 -15.08 13.70
CA MET A 646 -13.60 -14.00 14.21
C MET A 646 -14.20 -13.26 15.42
N PHE A 647 -15.51 -13.29 15.60
CA PHE A 647 -16.21 -12.56 16.68
C PHE A 647 -16.52 -13.47 17.88
N VAL A 648 -15.72 -13.33 18.94
CA VAL A 648 -15.80 -14.16 20.16
C VAL A 648 -16.93 -13.72 21.10
N SER A 649 -17.19 -12.41 21.20
CA SER A 649 -18.37 -11.83 21.85
C SER A 649 -18.61 -10.41 21.32
N VAL A 650 -19.87 -10.06 21.06
CA VAL A 650 -20.29 -8.73 20.61
C VAL A 650 -21.57 -8.31 21.37
N GLU A 651 -21.40 -7.60 22.47
CA GLU A 651 -22.47 -7.32 23.44
C GLU A 651 -22.64 -5.81 23.70
N GLY A 652 -23.87 -5.30 23.68
CA GLY A 652 -24.22 -3.94 24.14
C GLY A 652 -23.62 -2.74 23.38
N ASN A 653 -22.83 -2.97 22.32
CA ASN A 653 -22.19 -1.90 21.53
C ASN A 653 -23.23 -0.99 20.84
N GLN A 654 -22.94 0.31 20.80
CA GLN A 654 -23.80 1.33 20.21
C GLN A 654 -23.15 1.90 18.94
N PHE A 655 -23.85 1.77 17.81
CA PHE A 655 -23.47 2.39 16.54
C PHE A 655 -24.42 3.56 16.25
N LYS A 656 -23.90 4.78 16.09
CA LYS A 656 -24.72 5.97 15.76
C LYS A 656 -24.43 6.45 14.34
N TRP A 657 -25.49 6.57 13.55
CA TRP A 657 -25.43 6.69 12.10
C TRP A 657 -24.80 7.97 11.55
N ASN A 658 -24.00 7.78 10.51
CA ASN A 658 -23.57 8.78 9.53
C ASN A 658 -24.31 8.65 8.16
N GLY A 659 -25.17 7.64 8.01
CA GLY A 659 -25.92 7.36 6.78
C GLY A 659 -25.33 6.28 5.85
N LYS A 660 -24.18 5.67 6.17
CA LYS A 660 -23.60 4.55 5.38
C LYS A 660 -23.91 3.16 5.94
N GLY A 661 -24.02 3.02 7.26
CA GLY A 661 -24.32 1.76 7.94
C GLY A 661 -23.31 1.43 9.05
N SER A 662 -23.62 0.43 9.87
CA SER A 662 -22.76 0.03 11.00
C SER A 662 -21.59 -0.87 10.57
N PHE A 663 -21.79 -1.69 9.54
CA PHE A 663 -20.86 -2.72 9.06
C PHE A 663 -20.69 -2.61 7.55
N GLY A 664 -19.48 -2.84 7.07
CA GLY A 664 -19.16 -2.92 5.64
C GLY A 664 -18.13 -4.00 5.36
N THR A 665 -18.29 -4.71 4.26
CA THR A 665 -17.30 -5.66 3.75
C THR A 665 -16.70 -5.08 2.47
N PHE A 666 -15.38 -5.14 2.35
CA PHE A 666 -14.66 -4.85 1.11
C PHE A 666 -13.99 -6.14 0.63
N VAL A 667 -13.99 -6.33 -0.68
CA VAL A 667 -13.39 -7.46 -1.37
C VAL A 667 -12.49 -6.87 -2.45
N PHE A 668 -11.26 -7.37 -2.56
CA PHE A 668 -10.24 -6.88 -3.50
C PHE A 668 -9.67 -8.03 -4.34
#